data_AF-A0A7C4ZCP8-F1
#
_entry.id   AF-A0A7C4ZCP8-F1
#
_cell.length_a   1.000
_cell.length_b   1.000
_cell.length_c   1.000
_cell.angle_alpha   90.00
_cell.angle_beta   90.00
_cell.angle_gamma   90.00
#
_symmetry.space_group_name_H-M   'P 1'
#
loop_
_entity.id
_entity.type
_entity.pdbx_description
1 polymer ?
#
loop_
_entity_poly.entity_id
_entity_poly.type
_entity_poly.pdbx_seq_one_letter_code
_entity_poly.pdbx_strand_id
1 'polypeptide(L)'
;MKRFVPGLMLTLLVTSMLALMFSAQPVRGEWIGTVYIRADGSIDPSTAPIFTIDKITYTLTDNINGSIVVERDNIVIDGMSYTIEGTGSGIGIDLSGRSNVTIKNANIKSFHWGFYLDLSLGNNISGNSITNNDYAAIYLTSSSHNTFFGNKITRNDVGVLLSSSSSNIFSRNSIINNPIGFDFSRAVGNTLSQNNVTDSNCGIHLSEGSCYNMIFENNIANNDCAIEIMGLSGELQLNTFYHNNFVNNAAQTYINQCFVEIWDKGYPSGGNYWSDYAGNDTYTGPYQNETGSDGIGDTPYIISEYYNFKDNYPLINMWVFSDFSISASPASLTIQQGSSGSSTITITSINGFNQPVQLTVSGLPYWLTPYITTALNPEQLTTVPNGVVTSTLTVSVSGGAMPGNYTLTVTGTSGTLTHSTYISLEITHAPSPPNTPPVGSFTYSPGSPVHSGDFVSFDASNSYDPDGTIVSYRWNFGDGATSEGKIVSHRFRGAQNEPKTYTVTLTVEDNDGAANTETTSVTVEPLTKLVDVSSGYFGVSCWMKTTYNWVGTDEATGENLYIISKIETYSGGISGTYQLFILRRTNPPPSTPKLVWYIPLPTAPILRTYVTPFTPSVWQQLWGQPAEITTLTFQEGTFQGIGVTDTSPMLIVATGTETGILLYYDIGVTHFEPGSPITYLKPEELKELWEFKDILDLLNKIIAVIGSPCELRIYDSEGRVTGLVNGEVKEEIPGSAYTNGTIMLLYSNATYRYEVVGMHSGTYRLLTISVENVIAITFNATDIPTSTGAKHQYTIDWATISQGKQGVIIQVDSNGDGIFERTFASDSELSQDEFVLGAIKFYAVWEDASYPVFISSNSTVSNFTFNQPQKQISFNLTGLSGTKGYCNVTIPKSLLKGEPWTILVNNMNTSIIQDENATHSFLYFTYTHGSTLQVIIQGTWVIPEFASIMILPLLMLTTLITTILLKRKRKERPHLP
;
A
#
# COMPACT_ATOMS: atom_id res chain seq x y z
N MET A 1 -14.90 -38.66 14.77
CA MET A 1 -15.33 -38.20 13.43
C MET A 1 -16.56 -37.31 13.56
N LYS A 2 -16.37 -35.99 13.70
CA LYS A 2 -17.37 -34.90 13.66
C LYS A 2 -16.66 -33.66 14.22
N ARG A 3 -16.18 -32.75 13.37
CA ARG A 3 -15.87 -31.31 13.67
C ARG A 3 -15.10 -30.54 12.58
N PHE A 4 -14.94 -31.07 11.36
CA PHE A 4 -14.14 -30.41 10.29
C PHE A 4 -14.94 -29.76 9.15
N VAL A 5 -16.25 -29.62 9.29
CA VAL A 5 -17.14 -29.13 8.20
C VAL A 5 -17.47 -27.62 8.27
N PRO A 6 -17.52 -26.93 9.43
CA PRO A 6 -17.92 -25.51 9.44
C PRO A 6 -16.86 -24.56 8.89
N GLY A 7 -15.57 -24.83 9.14
CA GLY A 7 -14.47 -23.95 8.75
C GLY A 7 -14.24 -23.91 7.24
N LEU A 8 -14.35 -25.07 6.57
CA LEU A 8 -14.20 -25.19 5.12
C LEU A 8 -15.39 -24.54 4.37
N MET A 9 -16.61 -24.64 4.92
CA MET A 9 -17.77 -23.95 4.35
C MET A 9 -17.71 -22.44 4.56
N LEU A 10 -17.19 -21.96 5.70
CA LEU A 10 -17.03 -20.52 5.94
C LEU A 10 -15.91 -19.94 5.06
N THR A 11 -14.82 -20.67 4.83
CA THR A 11 -13.78 -20.25 3.87
C THR A 11 -14.28 -20.30 2.44
N LEU A 12 -15.04 -21.31 2.01
CA LEU A 12 -15.71 -21.31 0.69
C LEU A 12 -16.76 -20.20 0.55
N LEU A 13 -17.48 -19.86 1.62
CA LEU A 13 -18.44 -18.76 1.60
C LEU A 13 -17.71 -17.41 1.52
N VAL A 14 -16.63 -17.22 2.27
CA VAL A 14 -15.85 -15.98 2.29
C VAL A 14 -15.02 -15.83 1.01
N THR A 15 -14.46 -16.91 0.44
CA THR A 15 -13.79 -16.86 -0.87
C THR A 15 -14.79 -16.71 -2.01
N SER A 16 -16.00 -17.26 -1.93
CA SER A 16 -17.06 -16.99 -2.91
C SER A 16 -17.63 -15.57 -2.78
N MET A 17 -17.73 -15.01 -1.58
CA MET A 17 -18.12 -13.61 -1.35
C MET A 17 -17.02 -12.62 -1.73
N LEU A 18 -15.73 -12.95 -1.54
CA LEU A 18 -14.61 -12.17 -2.06
C LEU A 18 -14.52 -12.30 -3.59
N ALA A 19 -14.73 -13.49 -4.15
CA ALA A 19 -14.82 -13.68 -5.60
C ALA A 19 -15.99 -12.90 -6.21
N LEU A 20 -17.12 -12.81 -5.49
CA LEU A 20 -18.26 -11.94 -5.85
C LEU A 20 -17.96 -10.45 -5.64
N MET A 21 -17.10 -10.06 -4.70
CA MET A 21 -16.64 -8.68 -4.55
C MET A 21 -15.58 -8.29 -5.59
N PHE A 22 -14.87 -9.25 -6.19
CA PHE A 22 -13.99 -9.04 -7.34
C PHE A 22 -14.67 -9.33 -8.70
N SER A 23 -15.84 -9.97 -8.73
CA SER A 23 -16.65 -10.20 -9.93
C SER A 23 -17.87 -9.29 -10.05
N ALA A 24 -18.24 -8.58 -8.99
CA ALA A 24 -19.13 -7.44 -9.09
C ALA A 24 -18.28 -6.23 -9.49
N GLN A 25 -17.97 -6.14 -10.79
CA GLN A 25 -17.86 -4.79 -11.33
C GLN A 25 -19.17 -4.09 -10.96
N PRO A 26 -19.15 -2.86 -10.42
CA PRO A 26 -20.37 -2.08 -10.42
C PRO A 26 -20.89 -2.13 -11.84
N VAL A 27 -22.19 -2.39 -12.03
CA VAL A 27 -22.84 -2.09 -13.30
C VAL A 27 -22.61 -0.58 -13.47
N ARG A 28 -21.49 -0.22 -14.11
CA ARG A 28 -21.26 1.15 -14.54
C ARG A 28 -22.46 1.41 -15.43
N GLY A 29 -23.25 2.42 -15.07
CA GLY A 29 -24.25 2.90 -16.00
C GLY A 29 -23.56 3.12 -17.34
N GLU A 30 -24.18 2.68 -18.42
CA GLU A 30 -23.62 2.85 -19.77
C GLU A 30 -23.18 4.31 -19.94
N TRP A 31 -21.96 4.52 -20.43
CA TRP A 31 -21.43 5.86 -20.58
C TRP A 31 -22.19 6.57 -21.70
N ILE A 32 -22.77 7.74 -21.40
CA ILE A 32 -23.57 8.52 -22.35
C ILE A 32 -22.92 9.89 -22.53
N GLY A 33 -22.69 10.28 -23.79
CA GLY A 33 -22.17 11.61 -24.12
C GLY A 33 -21.46 11.67 -25.46
N THR A 34 -21.00 12.86 -25.84
CA THR A 34 -20.10 13.06 -26.98
C THR A 34 -18.66 13.08 -26.48
N VAL A 35 -17.82 12.25 -27.07
CA VAL A 35 -16.37 12.24 -26.85
C VAL A 35 -15.72 13.20 -27.84
N TYR A 36 -14.96 14.16 -27.35
CA TYR A 36 -14.11 15.02 -28.16
C TYR A 36 -12.66 14.59 -27.98
N ILE A 37 -11.99 14.24 -29.07
CA ILE A 37 -10.52 14.20 -29.12
C ILE A 37 -10.09 15.59 -29.56
N ARG A 38 -9.73 16.42 -28.58
CA ARG A 38 -9.42 17.84 -28.78
C ARG A 38 -8.14 18.01 -29.59
N ALA A 39 -7.99 19.19 -30.21
CA ALA A 39 -6.81 19.52 -31.02
C ALA A 39 -5.48 19.36 -30.26
N ASP A 40 -5.47 19.63 -28.94
CA ASP A 40 -4.30 19.48 -28.05
C ASP A 40 -4.03 18.01 -27.62
N GLY A 41 -4.83 17.08 -28.12
CA GLY A 41 -4.80 15.65 -27.82
C GLY A 41 -5.41 15.27 -26.47
N SER A 42 -6.09 16.19 -25.80
CA SER A 42 -6.89 15.85 -24.62
C SER A 42 -8.20 15.17 -25.00
N ILE A 43 -8.73 14.37 -24.08
CA ILE A 43 -10.04 13.70 -24.21
C ILE A 43 -11.03 14.50 -23.36
N ASP A 44 -12.17 14.87 -23.95
CA ASP A 44 -13.22 15.65 -23.29
C ASP A 44 -14.61 15.00 -23.50
N PRO A 45 -15.36 14.69 -22.43
CA PRO A 45 -14.94 14.79 -21.03
C PRO A 45 -13.83 13.78 -20.71
N SER A 46 -12.95 14.12 -19.77
CA SER A 46 -11.87 13.24 -19.33
C SER A 46 -12.34 11.91 -18.72
N THR A 47 -13.65 11.77 -18.49
CA THR A 47 -14.34 10.56 -18.04
C THR A 47 -14.80 9.65 -19.17
N ALA A 48 -14.62 10.04 -20.44
CA ALA A 48 -14.97 9.22 -21.60
C ALA A 48 -14.26 7.85 -21.56
N PRO A 49 -14.89 6.76 -22.03
CA PRO A 49 -14.34 5.41 -22.01
C PRO A 49 -13.35 5.21 -23.17
N ILE A 50 -12.37 6.09 -23.24
CA ILE A 50 -11.27 6.11 -24.18
C ILE A 50 -10.03 6.57 -23.42
N PHE A 51 -8.88 5.97 -23.69
CA PHE A 51 -7.63 6.42 -23.08
C PHE A 51 -6.54 6.58 -24.14
N THR A 52 -5.56 7.40 -23.80
CA THR A 52 -4.34 7.59 -24.57
C THR A 52 -3.19 7.81 -23.62
N ILE A 53 -1.98 7.41 -24.01
CA ILE A 53 -0.74 7.62 -23.25
C ILE A 53 0.17 8.61 -23.99
N ASP A 54 0.16 8.57 -25.32
CA ASP A 54 1.05 9.31 -26.22
C ASP A 54 0.34 10.45 -26.97
N LYS A 55 -0.98 10.59 -26.82
CA LYS A 55 -1.85 11.50 -27.60
C LYS A 55 -1.83 11.25 -29.11
N ILE A 56 -1.32 10.09 -29.53
CA ILE A 56 -1.28 9.63 -30.92
C ILE A 56 -2.25 8.45 -31.06
N THR A 57 -2.19 7.49 -30.16
CA THR A 57 -3.05 6.31 -30.14
C THR A 57 -4.10 6.43 -29.04
N TYR A 58 -5.36 6.35 -29.44
CA TYR A 58 -6.53 6.39 -28.57
C TYR A 58 -7.23 5.04 -28.65
N THR A 59 -7.50 4.44 -27.49
CA THR A 59 -8.07 3.10 -27.41
C THR A 59 -9.34 3.14 -26.58
N LEU A 60 -10.45 2.64 -27.13
CA LEU A 60 -11.70 2.51 -26.39
C LEU A 60 -11.55 1.48 -25.26
N THR A 61 -12.13 1.77 -24.10
CA THR A 61 -12.11 0.89 -22.91
C THR A 61 -13.48 0.37 -22.51
N ASP A 62 -14.54 0.92 -23.08
CA ASP A 62 -15.92 0.49 -22.87
C ASP A 62 -16.80 1.00 -24.04
N ASN A 63 -18.07 0.59 -24.05
CA ASN A 63 -19.05 1.11 -25.00
C ASN A 63 -19.34 2.60 -24.77
N ILE A 64 -19.67 3.30 -25.86
CA ILE A 64 -20.04 4.71 -25.91
C ILE A 64 -21.48 4.82 -26.41
N ASN A 65 -22.39 5.32 -25.58
CA ASN A 65 -23.72 5.74 -26.02
C ASN A 65 -23.68 7.23 -26.40
N GLY A 66 -23.21 7.50 -27.62
CA GLY A 66 -23.12 8.83 -28.20
C GLY A 66 -22.03 8.90 -29.26
N SER A 67 -21.53 10.10 -29.55
CA SER A 67 -20.69 10.36 -30.72
C SER A 67 -19.21 10.51 -30.37
N ILE A 68 -18.33 10.37 -31.36
CA ILE A 68 -16.93 10.79 -31.29
C ILE A 68 -16.69 11.92 -32.28
N VAL A 69 -16.13 13.04 -31.81
CA VAL A 69 -15.73 14.19 -32.64
C VAL A 69 -14.22 14.32 -32.59
N VAL A 70 -13.58 14.31 -33.76
CA VAL A 70 -12.12 14.38 -33.88
C VAL A 70 -11.68 15.78 -34.30
N GLU A 71 -10.88 16.42 -33.44
CA GLU A 71 -10.34 17.77 -33.68
C GLU A 71 -8.84 17.77 -34.02
N ARG A 72 -8.26 16.58 -34.26
CA ARG A 72 -6.82 16.39 -34.42
C ARG A 72 -6.47 15.43 -35.57
N ASP A 73 -5.39 15.76 -36.27
CA ASP A 73 -4.80 14.98 -37.36
C ASP A 73 -3.69 14.04 -36.86
N ASN A 74 -3.29 13.05 -37.67
CA ASN A 74 -2.17 12.15 -37.40
C ASN A 74 -2.35 11.31 -36.12
N ILE A 75 -3.55 10.79 -35.92
CA ILE A 75 -3.88 9.94 -34.76
C ILE A 75 -4.46 8.60 -35.18
N VAL A 76 -4.44 7.64 -34.27
CA VAL A 76 -5.07 6.34 -34.39
C VAL A 76 -6.15 6.20 -33.33
N ILE A 77 -7.35 5.77 -33.71
CA ILE A 77 -8.43 5.39 -32.81
C ILE A 77 -8.69 3.89 -33.00
N ASP A 78 -8.42 3.09 -31.98
CA ASP A 78 -8.72 1.66 -31.95
C ASP A 78 -9.96 1.40 -31.09
N GLY A 79 -11.02 0.95 -31.74
CA GLY A 79 -12.30 0.65 -31.11
C GLY A 79 -12.28 -0.60 -30.24
N MET A 80 -11.30 -1.50 -30.38
CA MET A 80 -11.20 -2.74 -29.59
C MET A 80 -12.50 -3.58 -29.58
N SER A 81 -13.29 -3.50 -30.65
CA SER A 81 -14.63 -4.08 -30.81
C SER A 81 -15.70 -3.53 -29.85
N TYR A 82 -15.43 -2.43 -29.15
CA TYR A 82 -16.46 -1.71 -28.40
C TYR A 82 -17.43 -1.00 -29.34
N THR A 83 -18.62 -0.76 -28.80
CA THR A 83 -19.76 -0.20 -29.53
C THR A 83 -19.85 1.31 -29.30
N ILE A 84 -20.03 2.04 -30.38
CA ILE A 84 -20.42 3.44 -30.42
C ILE A 84 -21.86 3.45 -30.94
N GLU A 85 -22.81 3.77 -30.06
CA GLU A 85 -24.25 3.65 -30.33
C GLU A 85 -24.95 5.00 -30.18
N GLY A 86 -25.72 5.38 -31.19
CA GLY A 86 -26.55 6.58 -31.20
C GLY A 86 -28.03 6.30 -30.92
N THR A 87 -28.87 7.31 -31.17
CA THR A 87 -30.33 7.26 -30.96
C THR A 87 -31.13 7.20 -32.27
N GLY A 88 -30.46 7.01 -33.40
CA GLY A 88 -31.00 7.16 -34.75
C GLY A 88 -30.92 8.60 -35.27
N SER A 89 -30.07 9.46 -34.71
CA SER A 89 -29.83 10.81 -35.22
C SER A 89 -28.38 11.23 -34.98
N GLY A 90 -27.91 12.24 -35.71
CA GLY A 90 -26.54 12.77 -35.56
C GLY A 90 -25.46 11.91 -36.20
N ILE A 91 -24.20 12.16 -35.82
CA ILE A 91 -23.01 11.53 -36.40
C ILE A 91 -22.43 10.53 -35.41
N GLY A 92 -22.04 9.33 -35.85
CA GLY A 92 -21.31 8.38 -35.01
C GLY A 92 -19.88 8.85 -34.76
N ILE A 93 -19.09 8.97 -35.82
CA ILE A 93 -17.74 9.53 -35.77
C ILE A 93 -17.58 10.65 -36.80
N ASP A 94 -17.27 11.85 -36.31
CA ASP A 94 -17.06 13.06 -37.11
C ASP A 94 -15.56 13.30 -37.34
N LEU A 95 -15.18 13.29 -38.62
CA LEU A 95 -13.83 13.52 -39.11
C LEU A 95 -13.72 14.81 -39.92
N SER A 96 -14.69 15.72 -39.84
CA SER A 96 -14.73 16.95 -40.63
C SER A 96 -13.43 17.77 -40.52
N GLY A 97 -12.84 18.06 -41.68
CA GLY A 97 -11.60 18.81 -41.83
C GLY A 97 -10.38 18.09 -41.27
N ARG A 98 -10.42 16.76 -41.11
CA ARG A 98 -9.33 15.96 -40.55
C ARG A 98 -8.52 15.24 -41.62
N SER A 99 -7.24 15.10 -41.33
CA SER A 99 -6.30 14.42 -42.20
C SER A 99 -5.45 13.38 -41.47
N ASN A 100 -5.11 12.31 -42.18
CA ASN A 100 -4.24 11.24 -41.68
C ASN A 100 -4.71 10.63 -40.34
N VAL A 101 -6.04 10.49 -40.16
CA VAL A 101 -6.62 9.80 -39.01
C VAL A 101 -6.88 8.35 -39.37
N THR A 102 -6.43 7.41 -38.52
CA THR A 102 -6.73 5.99 -38.66
C THR A 102 -7.80 5.59 -37.65
N ILE A 103 -8.90 4.97 -38.10
CA ILE A 103 -9.94 4.42 -37.22
C ILE A 103 -10.14 2.95 -37.52
N LYS A 104 -10.03 2.10 -36.50
CA LYS A 104 -10.13 0.65 -36.68
C LYS A 104 -10.89 -0.06 -35.58
N ASN A 105 -11.42 -1.23 -35.91
CA ASN A 105 -12.02 -2.18 -34.97
C ASN A 105 -13.16 -1.62 -34.10
N ALA A 106 -13.97 -0.68 -34.59
CA ALA A 106 -15.12 -0.15 -33.84
C ALA A 106 -16.45 -0.72 -34.37
N ASN A 107 -17.45 -0.86 -33.48
CA ASN A 107 -18.82 -1.17 -33.84
C ASN A 107 -19.68 0.10 -33.78
N ILE A 108 -20.03 0.70 -34.93
CA ILE A 108 -20.81 1.94 -35.01
C ILE A 108 -22.25 1.61 -35.41
N LYS A 109 -23.24 2.07 -34.65
CA LYS A 109 -24.65 1.86 -35.00
C LYS A 109 -25.62 2.92 -34.50
N SER A 110 -26.79 2.96 -35.10
CA SER A 110 -27.91 3.83 -34.66
C SER A 110 -27.61 5.33 -34.77
N PHE A 111 -26.97 5.81 -35.84
CA PHE A 111 -26.79 7.24 -36.14
C PHE A 111 -27.50 7.63 -37.44
N HIS A 112 -27.47 8.92 -37.77
CA HIS A 112 -27.81 9.38 -39.11
C HIS A 112 -26.69 9.11 -40.11
N TRP A 113 -25.48 9.50 -39.73
CA TRP A 113 -24.26 9.11 -40.43
C TRP A 113 -23.36 8.33 -39.49
N GLY A 114 -23.00 7.09 -39.84
CA GLY A 114 -22.05 6.31 -39.03
C GLY A 114 -20.68 7.00 -38.97
N PHE A 115 -20.10 7.26 -40.14
CA PHE A 115 -18.95 8.13 -40.33
C PHE A 115 -19.32 9.34 -41.18
N TYR A 116 -18.84 10.52 -40.78
CA TYR A 116 -18.99 11.75 -41.54
C TYR A 116 -17.63 12.38 -41.82
N LEU A 117 -17.31 12.56 -43.10
CA LEU A 117 -16.09 13.19 -43.60
C LEU A 117 -16.47 14.37 -44.49
N ASP A 118 -16.14 15.58 -44.05
CA ASP A 118 -16.29 16.81 -44.82
C ASP A 118 -14.93 17.47 -44.99
N LEU A 119 -14.54 17.83 -46.22
CA LEU A 119 -13.24 18.44 -46.51
C LEU A 119 -12.04 17.68 -45.88
N SER A 120 -12.11 16.34 -45.89
CA SER A 120 -11.19 15.45 -45.16
C SER A 120 -10.28 14.67 -46.11
N LEU A 121 -9.01 14.46 -45.73
CA LEU A 121 -7.97 13.94 -46.62
C LEU A 121 -7.11 12.84 -46.01
N GLY A 122 -6.85 11.76 -46.75
CA GLY A 122 -5.82 10.79 -46.33
C GLY A 122 -6.16 9.97 -45.08
N ASN A 123 -7.44 9.87 -44.70
CA ASN A 123 -7.86 9.09 -43.53
C ASN A 123 -7.96 7.59 -43.89
N ASN A 124 -7.73 6.72 -42.90
CA ASN A 124 -7.77 5.27 -43.05
C ASN A 124 -8.79 4.63 -42.10
N ILE A 125 -9.87 4.08 -42.64
CA ILE A 125 -10.98 3.52 -41.86
C ILE A 125 -11.04 2.02 -42.16
N SER A 126 -10.69 1.18 -41.18
CA SER A 126 -10.49 -0.25 -41.44
C SER A 126 -11.05 -1.20 -40.37
N GLY A 127 -11.60 -2.34 -40.79
CA GLY A 127 -12.08 -3.37 -39.86
C GLY A 127 -13.22 -2.94 -38.93
N ASN A 128 -14.00 -1.92 -39.30
CA ASN A 128 -15.14 -1.45 -38.50
C ASN A 128 -16.43 -2.15 -38.93
N SER A 129 -17.38 -2.29 -38.00
CA SER A 129 -18.75 -2.75 -38.28
C SER A 129 -19.72 -1.58 -38.15
N ILE A 130 -20.40 -1.21 -39.24
CA ILE A 130 -21.24 -0.01 -39.32
C ILE A 130 -22.67 -0.43 -39.71
N THR A 131 -23.61 -0.32 -38.76
CA THR A 131 -24.93 -0.96 -38.92
C THR A 131 -26.10 -0.13 -38.42
N ASN A 132 -27.29 -0.33 -39.00
CA ASN A 132 -28.54 0.27 -38.51
C ASN A 132 -28.47 1.81 -38.36
N ASN A 133 -27.78 2.49 -39.26
CA ASN A 133 -27.85 3.95 -39.36
C ASN A 133 -29.05 4.33 -40.24
N ASP A 134 -29.80 5.35 -39.85
CA ASP A 134 -31.07 5.72 -40.50
C ASP A 134 -30.89 6.45 -41.83
N TYR A 135 -29.65 6.71 -42.24
CA TYR A 135 -29.31 7.19 -43.57
C TYR A 135 -28.03 6.54 -44.12
N ALA A 136 -26.85 7.14 -43.94
CA ALA A 136 -25.62 6.63 -44.55
C ALA A 136 -24.70 5.98 -43.51
N ALA A 137 -24.15 4.80 -43.81
CA ALA A 137 -23.12 4.20 -42.95
C ALA A 137 -21.83 5.05 -42.99
N ILE A 138 -21.44 5.48 -44.19
CA ILE A 138 -20.29 6.34 -44.42
C ILE A 138 -20.71 7.45 -45.38
N TYR A 139 -20.50 8.71 -45.00
CA TYR A 139 -20.72 9.84 -45.87
C TYR A 139 -19.44 10.66 -46.05
N LEU A 140 -19.02 10.82 -47.31
CA LEU A 140 -17.96 11.71 -47.73
C LEU A 140 -18.53 12.87 -48.54
N THR A 141 -18.21 14.08 -48.14
CA THR A 141 -18.47 15.30 -48.91
C THR A 141 -17.18 16.09 -49.09
N SER A 142 -16.86 16.46 -50.34
CA SER A 142 -15.64 17.20 -50.69
C SER A 142 -14.35 16.59 -50.10
N SER A 143 -14.31 15.26 -49.93
CA SER A 143 -13.26 14.55 -49.21
C SER A 143 -12.52 13.61 -50.15
N SER A 144 -11.19 13.57 -50.06
CA SER A 144 -10.37 12.91 -51.08
C SER A 144 -9.20 12.11 -50.51
N HIS A 145 -8.69 11.13 -51.25
CA HIS A 145 -7.54 10.30 -50.84
C HIS A 145 -7.75 9.50 -49.54
N ASN A 146 -8.99 9.24 -49.15
CA ASN A 146 -9.29 8.40 -47.98
C ASN A 146 -9.34 6.92 -48.37
N THR A 147 -8.98 6.04 -47.45
CA THR A 147 -8.98 4.58 -47.63
C THR A 147 -9.98 3.93 -46.67
N PHE A 148 -10.84 3.08 -47.21
CA PHE A 148 -11.82 2.28 -46.48
C PHE A 148 -11.55 0.81 -46.77
N PHE A 149 -11.08 0.09 -45.75
CA PHE A 149 -10.56 -1.26 -45.94
C PHE A 149 -11.20 -2.29 -44.99
N GLY A 150 -11.79 -3.35 -45.53
CA GLY A 150 -12.23 -4.48 -44.68
C GLY A 150 -13.38 -4.14 -43.72
N ASN A 151 -14.18 -3.11 -44.01
CA ASN A 151 -15.31 -2.73 -43.15
C ASN A 151 -16.56 -3.57 -43.47
N LYS A 152 -17.35 -3.85 -42.45
CA LYS A 152 -18.65 -4.50 -42.58
C LYS A 152 -19.77 -3.47 -42.46
N ILE A 153 -20.54 -3.26 -43.51
CA ILE A 153 -21.58 -2.24 -43.64
C ILE A 153 -22.92 -2.94 -43.89
N THR A 154 -23.85 -2.85 -42.94
CA THR A 154 -25.08 -3.67 -43.01
C THR A 154 -26.31 -2.97 -42.45
N ARG A 155 -27.45 -3.04 -43.17
CA ARG A 155 -28.74 -2.47 -42.74
C ARG A 155 -28.70 -0.96 -42.50
N ASN A 156 -28.13 -0.21 -43.43
CA ASN A 156 -28.23 1.25 -43.50
C ASN A 156 -29.00 1.61 -44.78
N ASP A 157 -29.63 2.77 -44.88
CA ASP A 157 -30.35 3.17 -46.10
C ASP A 157 -29.38 3.32 -47.30
N VAL A 158 -28.21 3.88 -47.03
CA VAL A 158 -27.08 3.97 -47.96
C VAL A 158 -25.84 3.38 -47.28
N GLY A 159 -25.15 2.45 -47.93
CA GLY A 159 -23.90 1.88 -47.43
C GLY A 159 -22.80 2.94 -47.40
N VAL A 160 -22.46 3.48 -48.57
CA VAL A 160 -21.45 4.54 -48.73
C VAL A 160 -21.97 5.62 -49.66
N LEU A 161 -22.00 6.86 -49.18
CA LEU A 161 -22.37 8.05 -49.94
C LEU A 161 -21.14 8.91 -50.23
N LEU A 162 -20.92 9.25 -51.50
CA LEU A 162 -19.86 10.14 -51.96
C LEU A 162 -20.45 11.34 -52.69
N SER A 163 -20.20 12.54 -52.18
CA SER A 163 -20.58 13.80 -52.82
C SER A 163 -19.34 14.64 -53.11
N SER A 164 -19.12 15.01 -54.36
CA SER A 164 -17.97 15.84 -54.80
C SER A 164 -16.62 15.35 -54.26
N SER A 165 -16.48 14.02 -54.10
CA SER A 165 -15.38 13.38 -53.38
C SER A 165 -14.56 12.52 -54.34
N SER A 166 -13.24 12.65 -54.30
CA SER A 166 -12.37 12.16 -55.36
C SER A 166 -11.19 11.34 -54.86
N SER A 167 -10.67 10.44 -55.71
CA SER A 167 -9.46 9.67 -55.40
C SER A 167 -9.51 8.86 -54.09
N ASN A 168 -10.69 8.43 -53.64
CA ASN A 168 -10.83 7.56 -52.47
C ASN A 168 -10.73 6.08 -52.87
N ILE A 169 -10.30 5.22 -51.94
CA ILE A 169 -10.14 3.78 -52.15
C ILE A 169 -11.08 3.03 -51.21
N PHE A 170 -11.97 2.22 -51.77
CA PHE A 170 -12.81 1.28 -51.05
C PHE A 170 -12.39 -0.12 -51.44
N SER A 171 -11.79 -0.85 -50.50
CA SER A 171 -11.34 -2.21 -50.77
C SER A 171 -11.75 -3.21 -49.71
N ARG A 172 -12.16 -4.41 -50.13
CA ARG A 172 -12.51 -5.52 -49.23
C ARG A 172 -13.64 -5.23 -48.24
N ASN A 173 -14.51 -4.27 -48.55
CA ASN A 173 -15.65 -3.99 -47.70
C ASN A 173 -16.79 -4.97 -48.00
N SER A 174 -17.50 -5.38 -46.95
CA SER A 174 -18.72 -6.20 -47.05
C SER A 174 -19.93 -5.29 -46.84
N ILE A 175 -20.65 -5.00 -47.91
CA ILE A 175 -21.79 -4.07 -47.96
C ILE A 175 -23.03 -4.89 -48.27
N ILE A 176 -23.80 -5.22 -47.24
CA ILE A 176 -24.89 -6.21 -47.32
C ILE A 176 -26.19 -5.60 -46.84
N ASN A 177 -27.28 -5.81 -47.59
CA ASN A 177 -28.62 -5.42 -47.17
C ASN A 177 -28.72 -3.92 -46.83
N ASN A 178 -28.23 -3.08 -47.74
CA ASN A 178 -28.42 -1.63 -47.71
C ASN A 178 -29.17 -1.26 -49.00
N PRO A 179 -30.33 -0.57 -48.97
CA PRO A 179 -31.09 -0.24 -50.18
C PRO A 179 -30.22 0.33 -51.31
N ILE A 180 -29.24 1.19 -51.00
CA ILE A 180 -28.17 1.55 -51.91
C ILE A 180 -26.82 1.12 -51.32
N GLY A 181 -26.04 0.32 -52.04
CA GLY A 181 -24.71 -0.11 -51.59
C GLY A 181 -23.70 1.03 -51.60
N PHE A 182 -23.41 1.55 -52.80
CA PHE A 182 -22.64 2.77 -53.01
C PHE A 182 -23.45 3.79 -53.79
N ASP A 183 -23.37 5.06 -53.40
CA ASP A 183 -23.98 6.19 -54.09
C ASP A 183 -22.94 7.27 -54.39
N PHE A 184 -22.73 7.55 -55.68
CA PHE A 184 -21.76 8.52 -56.17
C PHE A 184 -22.47 9.71 -56.80
N SER A 185 -22.14 10.91 -56.32
CA SER A 185 -22.58 12.18 -56.89
C SER A 185 -21.40 13.10 -57.10
N ARG A 186 -21.15 13.50 -58.35
CA ARG A 186 -20.02 14.36 -58.74
C ARG A 186 -18.67 13.83 -58.24
N ALA A 187 -18.53 12.51 -58.12
CA ALA A 187 -17.42 11.85 -57.46
C ALA A 187 -16.45 11.24 -58.48
N VAL A 188 -15.18 11.67 -58.46
CA VAL A 188 -14.24 11.48 -59.58
C VAL A 188 -13.03 10.66 -59.17
N GLY A 189 -12.62 9.69 -59.99
CA GLY A 189 -11.33 9.02 -59.80
C GLY A 189 -11.24 8.09 -58.60
N ASN A 190 -12.37 7.62 -58.04
CA ASN A 190 -12.37 6.70 -56.91
C ASN A 190 -12.13 5.25 -57.36
N THR A 191 -11.59 4.43 -56.47
CA THR A 191 -11.29 3.02 -56.72
C THR A 191 -12.11 2.11 -55.81
N LEU A 192 -12.91 1.22 -56.40
CA LEU A 192 -13.62 0.14 -55.73
C LEU A 192 -13.00 -1.18 -56.15
N SER A 193 -12.39 -1.90 -55.20
CA SER A 193 -11.84 -3.22 -55.48
C SER A 193 -12.08 -4.27 -54.41
N GLN A 194 -12.37 -5.51 -54.80
CA GLN A 194 -12.51 -6.62 -53.85
C GLN A 194 -13.64 -6.43 -52.84
N ASN A 195 -14.62 -5.55 -53.11
CA ASN A 195 -15.78 -5.37 -52.24
C ASN A 195 -16.84 -6.43 -52.55
N ASN A 196 -17.59 -6.81 -51.53
CA ASN A 196 -18.75 -7.68 -51.63
C ASN A 196 -20.01 -6.84 -51.40
N VAL A 197 -20.78 -6.58 -52.45
CA VAL A 197 -21.99 -5.74 -52.45
C VAL A 197 -23.20 -6.61 -52.76
N THR A 198 -24.02 -6.93 -51.75
CA THR A 198 -25.14 -7.86 -51.90
C THR A 198 -26.43 -7.43 -51.24
N ASP A 199 -27.53 -7.96 -51.77
CA ASP A 199 -28.88 -7.83 -51.21
C ASP A 199 -29.36 -6.37 -51.12
N SER A 200 -29.00 -5.54 -52.11
CA SER A 200 -29.38 -4.11 -52.21
C SER A 200 -30.40 -3.87 -53.32
N ASN A 201 -31.18 -2.78 -53.25
CA ASN A 201 -32.00 -2.37 -54.40
C ASN A 201 -31.08 -1.91 -55.54
N CYS A 202 -30.07 -1.09 -55.22
CA CYS A 202 -29.00 -0.74 -56.15
C CYS A 202 -27.64 -1.06 -55.52
N GLY A 203 -26.83 -1.89 -56.18
CA GLY A 203 -25.48 -2.21 -55.73
C GLY A 203 -24.57 -0.99 -55.77
N ILE A 204 -24.35 -0.43 -56.96
CA ILE A 204 -23.53 0.76 -57.17
C ILE A 204 -24.30 1.75 -58.04
N HIS A 205 -24.57 2.94 -57.51
CA HIS A 205 -25.22 4.04 -58.21
C HIS A 205 -24.18 5.13 -58.55
N LEU A 206 -24.09 5.50 -59.84
CA LEU A 206 -23.22 6.53 -60.38
C LEU A 206 -24.07 7.64 -61.02
N SER A 207 -24.20 8.78 -60.34
CA SER A 207 -24.97 9.93 -60.82
C SER A 207 -24.11 11.03 -61.50
N GLU A 208 -24.74 12.15 -61.90
CA GLU A 208 -24.14 13.30 -62.59
C GLU A 208 -22.72 13.65 -62.10
N GLY A 209 -21.80 13.86 -63.04
CA GLY A 209 -20.42 14.25 -62.75
C GLY A 209 -19.53 13.15 -62.14
N SER A 210 -20.03 11.92 -61.95
CA SER A 210 -19.22 10.80 -61.45
C SER A 210 -18.46 10.10 -62.58
N CYS A 211 -17.18 10.39 -62.72
CA CYS A 211 -16.35 9.93 -63.85
C CYS A 211 -14.96 9.44 -63.41
N TYR A 212 -14.27 8.70 -64.28
CA TYR A 212 -12.93 8.14 -64.03
C TYR A 212 -12.84 7.20 -62.81
N ASN A 213 -13.96 6.66 -62.34
CA ASN A 213 -13.95 5.69 -61.25
C ASN A 213 -13.53 4.31 -61.78
N MET A 214 -12.73 3.60 -61.01
CA MET A 214 -12.25 2.25 -61.32
C MET A 214 -12.97 1.25 -60.42
N ILE A 215 -13.77 0.37 -61.00
CA ILE A 215 -14.57 -0.62 -60.28
C ILE A 215 -14.12 -1.99 -60.78
N PHE A 216 -13.30 -2.69 -60.02
CA PHE A 216 -12.74 -3.95 -60.48
C PHE A 216 -12.62 -4.99 -59.38
N GLU A 217 -12.64 -6.27 -59.73
CA GLU A 217 -12.54 -7.34 -58.74
C GLU A 217 -13.61 -7.26 -57.62
N ASN A 218 -14.82 -6.76 -57.88
CA ASN A 218 -15.88 -6.75 -56.87
C ASN A 218 -16.85 -7.92 -57.08
N ASN A 219 -17.42 -8.43 -55.99
CA ASN A 219 -18.57 -9.33 -56.06
C ASN A 219 -19.85 -8.52 -55.87
N ILE A 220 -20.68 -8.42 -56.90
CA ILE A 220 -21.91 -7.62 -56.92
C ILE A 220 -23.07 -8.58 -57.21
N ALA A 221 -23.77 -9.00 -56.16
CA ALA A 221 -24.67 -10.15 -56.25
C ALA A 221 -26.02 -9.96 -55.55
N ASN A 222 -27.06 -10.59 -56.09
CA ASN A 222 -28.42 -10.60 -55.53
C ASN A 222 -29.01 -9.20 -55.29
N ASN A 223 -28.69 -8.23 -56.16
CA ASN A 223 -29.27 -6.89 -56.10
C ASN A 223 -30.42 -6.74 -57.10
N ASP A 224 -31.36 -5.81 -56.88
CA ASP A 224 -32.38 -5.52 -57.90
C ASP A 224 -31.72 -4.90 -59.15
N CYS A 225 -30.74 -4.01 -58.95
CA CYS A 225 -29.86 -3.49 -59.97
C CYS A 225 -28.40 -3.58 -59.49
N ALA A 226 -27.50 -4.20 -60.27
CA ALA A 226 -26.10 -4.30 -59.87
C ALA A 226 -25.37 -2.95 -59.99
N ILE A 227 -25.47 -2.32 -61.17
CA ILE A 227 -24.90 -1.01 -61.45
C ILE A 227 -25.94 -0.11 -62.12
N GLU A 228 -26.18 1.05 -61.52
CA GLU A 228 -27.00 2.10 -62.11
C GLU A 228 -26.13 3.31 -62.48
N ILE A 229 -26.22 3.75 -63.73
CA ILE A 229 -25.50 4.92 -64.25
C ILE A 229 -26.51 5.94 -64.75
N MET A 230 -26.55 7.11 -64.10
CA MET A 230 -27.34 8.27 -64.50
C MET A 230 -26.41 9.42 -64.88
N GLY A 231 -26.41 9.79 -66.16
CA GLY A 231 -25.68 10.95 -66.66
C GLY A 231 -26.57 12.15 -66.95
N LEU A 232 -25.92 13.25 -67.32
CA LEU A 232 -26.55 14.38 -68.00
C LEU A 232 -26.04 14.48 -69.45
N SER A 233 -26.88 15.00 -70.33
CA SER A 233 -26.52 15.19 -71.74
C SER A 233 -25.26 16.06 -71.89
N GLY A 234 -24.20 15.50 -72.48
CA GLY A 234 -22.96 16.24 -72.83
C GLY A 234 -21.78 16.07 -71.86
N GLU A 235 -21.92 15.31 -70.77
CA GLU A 235 -20.82 15.01 -69.86
C GLU A 235 -20.07 13.73 -70.24
N LEU A 236 -18.74 13.76 -70.15
CA LEU A 236 -17.89 12.57 -70.28
C LEU A 236 -17.84 11.84 -68.92
N GLN A 237 -18.69 10.84 -68.76
CA GLN A 237 -18.55 9.79 -67.74
C GLN A 237 -17.64 8.71 -68.36
N LEU A 238 -16.44 8.51 -67.82
CA LEU A 238 -15.40 7.58 -68.30
C LEU A 238 -15.00 6.62 -67.17
N ASN A 239 -15.93 5.80 -66.69
CA ASN A 239 -15.64 4.82 -65.64
C ASN A 239 -15.16 3.50 -66.27
N THR A 240 -14.49 2.69 -65.47
CA THR A 240 -13.85 1.45 -65.94
C THR A 240 -14.23 0.28 -65.04
N PHE A 241 -14.81 -0.76 -65.63
CA PHE A 241 -15.35 -1.95 -64.99
C PHE A 241 -14.67 -3.20 -65.54
N TYR A 242 -13.96 -3.97 -64.73
CA TYR A 242 -13.35 -5.24 -65.19
C TYR A 242 -13.15 -6.20 -64.02
N HIS A 243 -13.09 -7.50 -64.29
CA HIS A 243 -12.87 -8.55 -63.28
C HIS A 243 -13.91 -8.58 -62.14
N ASN A 244 -15.08 -7.95 -62.31
CA ASN A 244 -16.16 -8.04 -61.34
C ASN A 244 -17.01 -9.29 -61.58
N ASN A 245 -17.63 -9.80 -60.52
CA ASN A 245 -18.60 -10.88 -60.55
C ASN A 245 -20.01 -10.31 -60.42
N PHE A 246 -20.77 -10.30 -61.51
CA PHE A 246 -22.18 -9.91 -61.56
C PHE A 246 -23.08 -11.13 -61.43
N VAL A 247 -23.56 -11.41 -60.22
CA VAL A 247 -24.19 -12.70 -59.89
C VAL A 247 -25.64 -12.55 -59.44
N ASN A 248 -26.59 -13.14 -60.18
CA ASN A 248 -28.01 -13.22 -59.80
C ASN A 248 -28.65 -11.86 -59.46
N ASN A 249 -28.25 -10.77 -60.12
CA ASN A 249 -28.95 -9.50 -60.00
C ASN A 249 -30.20 -9.51 -60.91
N ALA A 250 -31.28 -8.84 -60.51
CA ALA A 250 -32.50 -8.79 -61.34
C ALA A 250 -32.26 -7.99 -62.63
N ALA A 251 -31.47 -6.92 -62.55
CA ALA A 251 -30.84 -6.24 -63.67
C ALA A 251 -29.33 -6.13 -63.42
N GLN A 252 -28.50 -6.57 -64.37
CA GLN A 252 -27.05 -6.42 -64.23
C GLN A 252 -26.61 -4.95 -64.32
N THR A 253 -27.24 -4.19 -65.22
CA THR A 253 -26.94 -2.77 -65.43
C THR A 253 -28.20 -1.99 -65.79
N TYR A 254 -28.23 -0.72 -65.39
CA TYR A 254 -29.19 0.27 -65.87
C TYR A 254 -28.44 1.55 -66.24
N ILE A 255 -28.60 2.02 -67.48
CA ILE A 255 -27.82 3.13 -68.02
C ILE A 255 -28.76 4.16 -68.64
N ASN A 256 -28.65 5.42 -68.22
CA ASN A 256 -29.42 6.53 -68.74
C ASN A 256 -28.53 7.77 -68.96
N GLN A 257 -28.59 8.36 -70.15
CA GLN A 257 -27.87 9.59 -70.54
C GLN A 257 -26.35 9.58 -70.32
N CYS A 258 -25.67 8.46 -70.63
CA CYS A 258 -24.21 8.31 -70.54
C CYS A 258 -23.57 8.17 -71.95
N PHE A 259 -22.29 8.54 -72.10
CA PHE A 259 -21.61 8.61 -73.39
C PHE A 259 -20.39 7.69 -73.56
N VAL A 260 -19.61 7.32 -72.52
CA VAL A 260 -18.43 6.44 -72.70
C VAL A 260 -18.06 5.61 -71.46
N GLU A 261 -18.47 4.33 -71.37
CA GLU A 261 -18.02 3.43 -70.29
C GLU A 261 -17.11 2.31 -70.82
N ILE A 262 -16.11 1.91 -70.04
CA ILE A 262 -15.19 0.80 -70.37
C ILE A 262 -15.57 -0.41 -69.51
N TRP A 263 -15.92 -1.53 -70.14
CA TRP A 263 -16.41 -2.75 -69.46
C TRP A 263 -15.45 -3.94 -69.53
N ASP A 264 -14.22 -3.72 -69.95
CA ASP A 264 -13.19 -4.75 -69.95
C ASP A 264 -11.78 -4.16 -69.83
N LYS A 265 -10.78 -5.01 -69.61
CA LYS A 265 -9.36 -4.63 -69.55
C LYS A 265 -8.58 -5.10 -70.78
N GLY A 266 -9.28 -5.49 -71.85
CA GLY A 266 -8.69 -6.05 -73.05
C GLY A 266 -8.11 -7.46 -72.88
N TYR A 267 -7.72 -8.08 -74.00
CA TYR A 267 -7.05 -9.37 -74.00
C TYR A 267 -5.56 -9.26 -73.62
N PRO A 268 -4.97 -10.23 -72.90
CA PRO A 268 -5.59 -11.45 -72.33
C PRO A 268 -6.17 -11.24 -70.93
N SER A 269 -6.29 -9.99 -70.47
CA SER A 269 -6.79 -9.71 -69.11
C SER A 269 -8.25 -10.13 -68.96
N GLY A 270 -9.07 -9.92 -69.98
CA GLY A 270 -10.51 -10.17 -69.93
C GLY A 270 -11.30 -9.01 -69.32
N GLY A 271 -12.61 -9.21 -69.26
CA GLY A 271 -13.62 -8.29 -68.73
C GLY A 271 -14.22 -8.81 -67.44
N ASN A 272 -15.55 -8.83 -67.34
CA ASN A 272 -16.29 -9.19 -66.15
C ASN A 272 -16.94 -10.57 -66.29
N TYR A 273 -17.26 -11.19 -65.17
CA TYR A 273 -18.12 -12.37 -65.14
C TYR A 273 -19.58 -11.95 -65.01
N TRP A 274 -20.44 -12.53 -65.84
CA TRP A 274 -21.88 -12.27 -65.88
C TRP A 274 -22.62 -13.59 -65.71
N SER A 275 -23.41 -13.71 -64.65
CA SER A 275 -24.15 -14.96 -64.35
C SER A 275 -25.21 -15.34 -65.38
N ASP A 276 -25.64 -14.39 -66.21
CA ASP A 276 -26.57 -14.54 -67.33
C ASP A 276 -25.89 -14.62 -68.70
N TYR A 277 -24.55 -14.58 -68.76
CA TYR A 277 -23.81 -14.81 -70.00
C TYR A 277 -23.77 -16.29 -70.34
N ALA A 278 -24.29 -16.63 -71.53
CA ALA A 278 -24.38 -17.99 -72.04
C ALA A 278 -23.45 -18.25 -73.24
N GLY A 279 -22.42 -17.43 -73.43
CA GLY A 279 -21.48 -17.60 -74.54
C GLY A 279 -20.52 -18.75 -74.36
N ASN A 280 -19.91 -19.17 -75.46
CA ASN A 280 -18.96 -20.28 -75.51
C ASN A 280 -17.52 -19.79 -75.28
N ASP A 281 -16.62 -20.73 -75.01
CA ASP A 281 -15.17 -20.52 -74.94
C ASP A 281 -14.50 -21.68 -75.70
N THR A 282 -14.43 -21.48 -77.00
CA THR A 282 -13.87 -22.42 -77.97
C THR A 282 -12.76 -21.79 -78.82
N TYR A 283 -12.63 -20.46 -78.74
CA TYR A 283 -11.60 -19.66 -79.36
C TYR A 283 -10.77 -18.88 -78.31
N THR A 284 -9.59 -18.46 -78.73
CA THR A 284 -8.63 -17.67 -77.95
C THR A 284 -8.07 -16.53 -78.81
N GLY A 285 -7.16 -15.74 -78.23
CA GLY A 285 -6.48 -14.64 -78.88
C GLY A 285 -7.24 -13.31 -78.77
N PRO A 286 -6.60 -12.19 -79.18
CA PRO A 286 -7.16 -10.85 -79.03
C PRO A 286 -8.44 -10.59 -79.83
N TYR A 287 -8.78 -11.45 -80.78
CA TYR A 287 -10.02 -11.36 -81.55
C TYR A 287 -10.97 -12.55 -81.30
N GLN A 288 -10.62 -13.45 -80.37
CA GLN A 288 -11.41 -14.64 -80.02
C GLN A 288 -11.78 -15.47 -81.27
N ASN A 289 -10.78 -15.74 -82.11
CA ASN A 289 -10.95 -16.44 -83.39
C ASN A 289 -9.87 -17.50 -83.67
N GLU A 290 -8.93 -17.69 -82.74
CA GLU A 290 -7.91 -18.73 -82.82
C GLU A 290 -8.42 -19.98 -82.07
N THR A 291 -8.26 -21.19 -82.59
CA THR A 291 -8.80 -22.38 -81.90
C THR A 291 -8.10 -22.64 -80.55
N GLY A 292 -8.88 -22.80 -79.49
CA GLY A 292 -8.39 -23.02 -78.12
C GLY A 292 -9.33 -22.39 -77.10
N SER A 293 -9.23 -22.74 -75.83
CA SER A 293 -10.02 -22.10 -74.76
C SER A 293 -9.08 -21.41 -73.78
N ASP A 294 -9.45 -20.21 -73.36
CA ASP A 294 -8.64 -19.38 -72.44
C ASP A 294 -9.45 -18.81 -71.26
N GLY A 295 -10.71 -19.20 -71.12
CA GLY A 295 -11.61 -18.74 -70.05
C GLY A 295 -12.29 -17.41 -70.34
N ILE A 296 -12.04 -16.80 -71.50
CA ILE A 296 -12.75 -15.63 -72.03
C ILE A 296 -13.80 -16.13 -73.04
N GLY A 297 -14.95 -15.47 -73.06
CA GLY A 297 -16.02 -15.79 -73.97
C GLY A 297 -15.74 -15.37 -75.41
N ASP A 298 -16.11 -16.25 -76.34
CA ASP A 298 -15.94 -16.08 -77.78
C ASP A 298 -16.74 -14.88 -78.35
N THR A 299 -17.77 -14.43 -77.64
CA THR A 299 -18.67 -13.36 -78.06
C THR A 299 -18.75 -12.23 -77.01
N PRO A 300 -18.76 -10.96 -77.42
CA PRO A 300 -18.97 -9.86 -76.48
C PRO A 300 -20.30 -9.96 -75.73
N TYR A 301 -20.30 -9.60 -74.45
CA TYR A 301 -21.53 -9.39 -73.68
C TYR A 301 -22.05 -7.98 -73.95
N ILE A 302 -23.33 -7.85 -74.34
CA ILE A 302 -23.93 -6.57 -74.67
C ILE A 302 -24.53 -5.94 -73.42
N ILE A 303 -23.97 -4.82 -72.97
CA ILE A 303 -24.48 -4.04 -71.82
C ILE A 303 -25.62 -3.12 -72.27
N SER A 304 -25.44 -2.43 -73.40
CA SER A 304 -26.46 -1.55 -73.97
C SER A 304 -26.31 -1.43 -75.48
N GLU A 305 -27.33 -1.84 -76.22
CA GLU A 305 -27.37 -1.63 -77.67
C GLU A 305 -27.48 -0.15 -78.03
N TYR A 306 -28.28 0.61 -77.28
CA TYR A 306 -28.54 2.02 -77.56
C TYR A 306 -27.27 2.88 -77.43
N TYR A 307 -26.47 2.65 -76.39
CA TYR A 307 -25.22 3.36 -76.15
C TYR A 307 -23.99 2.63 -76.74
N ASN A 308 -24.18 1.46 -77.37
CA ASN A 308 -23.12 0.60 -77.90
C ASN A 308 -22.06 0.23 -76.84
N PHE A 309 -22.51 -0.06 -75.62
CA PHE A 309 -21.65 -0.55 -74.55
C PHE A 309 -21.64 -2.07 -74.52
N LYS A 310 -20.42 -2.62 -74.48
CA LYS A 310 -20.16 -4.06 -74.48
C LYS A 310 -18.91 -4.36 -73.68
N ASP A 311 -18.93 -5.50 -73.02
CA ASP A 311 -17.75 -6.17 -72.49
C ASP A 311 -17.25 -7.05 -73.63
N ASN A 312 -16.09 -6.70 -74.20
CA ASN A 312 -15.57 -7.41 -75.36
C ASN A 312 -14.97 -8.76 -75.01
N TYR A 313 -14.68 -9.01 -73.73
CA TYR A 313 -13.97 -10.19 -73.26
C TYR A 313 -14.61 -10.75 -71.99
N PRO A 314 -15.93 -11.08 -72.00
CA PRO A 314 -16.62 -11.56 -70.80
C PRO A 314 -15.98 -12.85 -70.28
N LEU A 315 -15.86 -13.00 -68.97
CA LEU A 315 -15.27 -14.19 -68.36
C LEU A 315 -16.28 -15.34 -68.29
N ILE A 316 -15.84 -16.57 -68.59
CA ILE A 316 -16.67 -17.78 -68.51
C ILE A 316 -16.91 -18.22 -67.07
N ASN A 317 -15.89 -18.08 -66.23
CA ASN A 317 -15.94 -18.42 -64.82
C ASN A 317 -15.86 -17.15 -63.97
N MET A 318 -16.40 -17.22 -62.76
CA MET A 318 -16.26 -16.15 -61.78
C MET A 318 -14.79 -15.79 -61.61
N TRP A 319 -14.52 -14.49 -61.54
CA TRP A 319 -13.22 -13.98 -61.16
C TRP A 319 -12.88 -14.42 -59.75
N VAL A 320 -11.67 -14.95 -59.58
CA VAL A 320 -11.14 -15.42 -58.29
C VAL A 320 -10.07 -14.46 -57.79
N PHE A 321 -10.19 -14.00 -56.56
CA PHE A 321 -9.29 -13.01 -55.99
C PHE A 321 -7.95 -13.64 -55.58
N SER A 322 -6.86 -12.99 -55.97
CA SER A 322 -5.52 -13.32 -55.48
C SER A 322 -5.38 -12.90 -54.01
N ASP A 323 -4.98 -13.82 -53.12
CA ASP A 323 -4.90 -13.57 -51.68
C ASP A 323 -3.89 -14.48 -50.97
N PHE A 324 -3.68 -14.32 -49.67
CA PHE A 324 -2.96 -15.28 -48.83
C PHE A 324 -3.71 -15.58 -47.53
N SER A 325 -3.41 -16.72 -46.91
CA SER A 325 -3.81 -16.98 -45.52
C SER A 325 -2.59 -17.03 -44.61
N ILE A 326 -2.80 -16.73 -43.33
CA ILE A 326 -1.79 -16.80 -42.27
C ILE A 326 -2.26 -17.74 -41.16
N SER A 327 -1.34 -18.55 -40.61
CA SER A 327 -1.62 -19.42 -39.47
C SER A 327 -0.38 -19.57 -38.58
N ALA A 328 -0.57 -19.92 -37.31
CA ALA A 328 0.50 -20.15 -36.34
C ALA A 328 0.46 -21.58 -35.79
N SER A 329 1.63 -22.23 -35.69
CA SER A 329 1.76 -23.58 -35.13
C SER A 329 3.07 -23.74 -34.34
N PRO A 330 3.03 -24.00 -33.02
CA PRO A 330 1.82 -24.08 -32.20
C PRO A 330 1.10 -22.72 -32.06
N ALA A 331 -0.23 -22.75 -31.92
CA ALA A 331 -1.07 -21.57 -31.65
C ALA A 331 -1.10 -21.19 -30.16
N SER A 332 -0.43 -21.97 -29.31
CA SER A 332 -0.28 -21.70 -27.88
C SER A 332 1.16 -21.94 -27.43
N LEU A 333 1.71 -21.02 -26.66
CA LEU A 333 3.04 -21.11 -26.06
C LEU A 333 2.92 -20.99 -24.54
N THR A 334 3.49 -21.93 -23.80
CA THR A 334 3.71 -21.81 -22.36
C THR A 334 5.20 -21.57 -22.14
N ILE A 335 5.56 -20.36 -21.70
CA ILE A 335 6.96 -19.93 -21.55
C ILE A 335 7.20 -19.53 -20.10
N GLN A 336 8.18 -20.15 -19.48
CA GLN A 336 8.62 -19.79 -18.14
C GLN A 336 9.40 -18.45 -18.16
N GLN A 337 9.28 -17.65 -17.11
CA GLN A 337 10.17 -16.50 -16.87
C GLN A 337 11.65 -16.87 -17.08
N GLY A 338 12.37 -16.03 -17.84
CA GLY A 338 13.78 -16.23 -18.20
C GLY A 338 14.02 -17.17 -19.38
N SER A 339 12.98 -17.72 -20.00
CA SER A 339 13.07 -18.67 -21.12
C SER A 339 12.52 -18.09 -22.43
N SER A 340 12.65 -18.83 -23.52
CA SER A 340 12.05 -18.52 -24.81
C SER A 340 11.28 -19.70 -25.38
N GLY A 341 10.34 -19.40 -26.27
CA GLY A 341 9.55 -20.37 -27.03
C GLY A 341 9.36 -19.88 -28.46
N SER A 342 8.93 -20.76 -29.35
CA SER A 342 8.74 -20.40 -30.76
C SER A 342 7.49 -20.99 -31.38
N SER A 343 6.94 -20.27 -32.36
CA SER A 343 5.81 -20.67 -33.18
C SER A 343 6.14 -20.48 -34.66
N THR A 344 5.80 -21.45 -35.50
CA THR A 344 5.95 -21.34 -36.96
C THR A 344 4.74 -20.62 -37.53
N ILE A 345 4.98 -19.47 -38.15
CA ILE A 345 4.00 -18.69 -38.89
C ILE A 345 4.01 -19.16 -40.34
N THR A 346 2.89 -19.68 -40.82
CA THR A 346 2.75 -20.22 -42.17
C THR A 346 1.88 -19.29 -43.01
N ILE A 347 2.41 -18.86 -44.16
CA ILE A 347 1.70 -18.10 -45.19
C ILE A 347 1.41 -19.01 -46.37
N THR A 348 0.14 -19.11 -46.75
CA THR A 348 -0.30 -19.91 -47.90
C THR A 348 -0.83 -18.99 -48.99
N SER A 349 -0.29 -19.09 -50.19
CA SER A 349 -0.80 -18.39 -51.38
C SER A 349 -2.15 -18.96 -51.81
N ILE A 350 -3.08 -18.07 -52.15
CA ILE A 350 -4.41 -18.38 -52.63
C ILE A 350 -4.58 -17.75 -54.01
N ASN A 351 -5.08 -18.52 -54.97
CA ASN A 351 -5.36 -18.09 -56.35
C ASN A 351 -4.16 -17.36 -56.99
N GLY A 352 -2.97 -17.96 -56.90
CA GLY A 352 -1.77 -17.49 -57.58
C GLY A 352 -1.09 -16.26 -56.96
N PHE A 353 -1.47 -15.85 -55.75
CA PHE A 353 -0.80 -14.77 -55.03
C PHE A 353 0.71 -15.00 -54.92
N ASN A 354 1.50 -13.98 -55.26
CA ASN A 354 2.96 -14.09 -55.37
C ASN A 354 3.69 -12.82 -54.91
N GLN A 355 3.03 -11.97 -54.14
CA GLN A 355 3.60 -10.71 -53.66
C GLN A 355 4.29 -10.89 -52.29
N PRO A 356 5.22 -9.99 -51.92
CA PRO A 356 5.86 -10.01 -50.59
C PRO A 356 4.85 -9.73 -49.47
N VAL A 357 4.86 -10.55 -48.42
CA VAL A 357 4.07 -10.39 -47.19
C VAL A 357 5.01 -9.98 -46.06
N GLN A 358 4.82 -8.76 -45.55
CA GLN A 358 5.49 -8.26 -44.36
C GLN A 358 4.76 -8.75 -43.10
N LEU A 359 5.48 -9.34 -42.16
CA LEU A 359 4.95 -9.80 -40.88
C LEU A 359 5.27 -8.81 -39.76
N THR A 360 4.33 -8.63 -38.84
CA THR A 360 4.48 -7.82 -37.61
C THR A 360 3.81 -8.53 -36.43
N VAL A 361 4.24 -8.23 -35.21
CA VAL A 361 3.66 -8.79 -33.97
C VAL A 361 3.16 -7.65 -33.08
N SER A 362 1.97 -7.81 -32.50
CA SER A 362 1.33 -6.86 -31.60
C SER A 362 0.49 -7.61 -30.55
N GLY A 363 -0.28 -6.89 -29.72
CA GLY A 363 -1.21 -7.48 -28.74
C GLY A 363 -0.71 -7.55 -27.30
N LEU A 364 0.57 -7.28 -27.05
CA LEU A 364 1.11 -7.19 -25.69
C LEU A 364 0.69 -5.87 -25.00
N PRO A 365 0.28 -5.90 -23.72
CA PRO A 365 0.09 -4.69 -22.93
C PRO A 365 1.38 -3.86 -22.84
N TYR A 366 1.27 -2.53 -22.88
CA TYR A 366 2.43 -1.63 -22.92
C TYR A 366 3.42 -1.84 -21.77
N TRP A 367 2.93 -2.21 -20.59
CA TRP A 367 3.74 -2.43 -19.39
C TRP A 367 4.53 -3.75 -19.45
N LEU A 368 4.19 -4.66 -20.37
CA LEU A 368 4.85 -5.95 -20.53
C LEU A 368 5.88 -5.95 -21.66
N THR A 369 5.82 -4.97 -22.58
CA THR A 369 6.74 -4.87 -23.73
C THR A 369 8.22 -4.72 -23.36
N PRO A 370 8.63 -4.14 -22.21
CA PRO A 370 10.04 -4.15 -21.80
C PRO A 370 10.54 -5.54 -21.36
N TYR A 371 9.62 -6.45 -21.02
CA TYR A 371 9.93 -7.74 -20.42
C TYR A 371 9.78 -8.92 -21.39
N ILE A 372 9.18 -8.69 -22.57
CA ILE A 372 8.98 -9.70 -23.61
C ILE A 372 9.51 -9.18 -24.93
N THR A 373 10.37 -9.95 -25.58
CA THR A 373 10.83 -9.65 -26.93
C THR A 373 10.26 -10.67 -27.92
N THR A 374 9.79 -10.18 -29.07
CA THR A 374 9.29 -11.00 -30.17
C THR A 374 10.15 -10.74 -31.41
N ALA A 375 10.62 -11.81 -32.06
CA ALA A 375 11.41 -11.72 -33.27
C ALA A 375 10.86 -12.66 -34.35
N LEU A 376 10.64 -12.16 -35.56
CA LEU A 376 10.23 -12.94 -36.72
C LEU A 376 11.44 -13.18 -37.61
N ASN A 377 11.62 -14.42 -38.10
CA ASN A 377 12.71 -14.73 -39.02
C ASN A 377 12.27 -15.74 -40.11
N PRO A 378 12.16 -15.31 -41.38
CA PRO A 378 12.29 -13.92 -41.87
C PRO A 378 11.06 -13.06 -41.53
N GLU A 379 11.22 -11.73 -41.48
CA GLU A 379 10.12 -10.78 -41.25
C GLU A 379 9.28 -10.49 -42.51
N GLN A 380 9.81 -10.80 -43.69
CA GLN A 380 9.12 -10.68 -44.96
C GLN A 380 9.31 -11.96 -45.78
N LEU A 381 8.23 -12.45 -46.38
CA LEU A 381 8.24 -13.65 -47.22
C LEU A 381 7.58 -13.34 -48.56
N THR A 382 8.20 -13.74 -49.66
CA THR A 382 7.52 -13.74 -50.97
C THR A 382 6.97 -15.12 -51.23
N THR A 383 5.66 -15.19 -51.48
CA THR A 383 4.99 -16.44 -51.82
C THR A 383 5.31 -16.86 -53.25
N VAL A 384 5.34 -18.16 -53.53
CA VAL A 384 5.20 -18.67 -54.90
C VAL A 384 3.71 -18.91 -55.18
N PRO A 385 3.23 -18.72 -56.42
CA PRO A 385 1.82 -18.94 -56.76
C PRO A 385 1.32 -20.30 -56.27
N ASN A 386 0.25 -20.29 -55.46
CA ASN A 386 -0.36 -21.47 -54.83
C ASN A 386 0.59 -22.30 -53.93
N GLY A 387 1.70 -21.71 -53.48
CA GLY A 387 2.65 -22.35 -52.56
C GLY A 387 2.53 -21.87 -51.12
N VAL A 388 3.43 -22.38 -50.28
CA VAL A 388 3.48 -22.13 -48.85
C VAL A 388 4.88 -21.66 -48.46
N VAL A 389 4.96 -20.65 -47.60
CA VAL A 389 6.22 -20.13 -47.02
C VAL A 389 6.06 -19.96 -45.52
N THR A 390 7.15 -20.05 -44.76
CA THR A 390 7.11 -20.05 -43.30
C THR A 390 8.12 -19.10 -42.67
N SER A 391 7.73 -18.42 -41.59
CA SER A 391 8.60 -17.65 -40.70
C SER A 391 8.57 -18.24 -39.29
N THR A 392 9.67 -18.14 -38.55
CA THR A 392 9.72 -18.52 -37.14
C THR A 392 9.52 -17.29 -36.27
N LEU A 393 8.45 -17.26 -35.48
CA LEU A 393 8.29 -16.32 -34.39
C LEU A 393 8.99 -16.87 -33.15
N THR A 394 9.98 -16.14 -32.64
CA THR A 394 10.61 -16.41 -31.34
C THR A 394 10.09 -15.41 -30.32
N VAL A 395 9.61 -15.91 -29.18
CA VAL A 395 9.14 -15.11 -28.05
C VAL A 395 10.08 -15.37 -26.88
N SER A 396 10.72 -14.34 -26.34
CA SER A 396 11.61 -14.46 -25.18
C SER A 396 11.03 -13.68 -24.00
N VAL A 397 10.96 -14.32 -22.84
CA VAL A 397 10.36 -13.78 -21.62
C VAL A 397 11.45 -13.55 -20.59
N SER A 398 11.60 -12.31 -20.13
CA SER A 398 12.56 -11.96 -19.07
C SER A 398 12.08 -12.41 -17.68
N GLY A 399 13.01 -12.42 -16.70
CA GLY A 399 12.69 -12.78 -15.31
C GLY A 399 11.71 -11.83 -14.60
N GLY A 400 11.57 -10.59 -15.08
CA GLY A 400 10.66 -9.59 -14.51
C GLY A 400 9.25 -9.59 -15.11
N ALA A 401 8.98 -10.44 -16.10
CA ALA A 401 7.66 -10.50 -16.75
C ALA A 401 6.60 -11.02 -15.77
N MET A 402 5.46 -10.35 -15.64
CA MET A 402 4.36 -10.83 -14.79
C MET A 402 3.76 -12.14 -15.36
N PRO A 403 3.66 -13.21 -14.57
CA PRO A 403 2.99 -14.45 -14.98
C PRO A 403 1.51 -14.22 -15.26
N GLY A 404 0.97 -14.96 -16.23
CA GLY A 404 -0.40 -14.75 -16.70
C GLY A 404 -0.60 -15.19 -18.14
N ASN A 405 -1.83 -15.01 -18.65
CA ASN A 405 -2.20 -15.33 -20.02
C ASN A 405 -2.30 -14.06 -20.86
N TYR A 406 -1.63 -14.08 -22.01
CA TYR A 406 -1.56 -12.99 -22.96
C TYR A 406 -1.91 -13.50 -24.36
N THR A 407 -2.21 -12.57 -25.27
CA THR A 407 -2.45 -12.92 -26.69
C THR A 407 -1.51 -12.10 -27.56
N LEU A 408 -0.73 -12.80 -28.39
CA LEU A 408 0.05 -12.19 -29.45
C LEU A 408 -0.77 -12.22 -30.75
N THR A 409 -0.83 -11.10 -31.45
CA THR A 409 -1.42 -10.99 -32.78
C THR A 409 -0.28 -10.88 -33.78
N VAL A 410 -0.15 -11.87 -34.66
CA VAL A 410 0.78 -11.82 -35.79
C VAL A 410 0.00 -11.40 -37.02
N THR A 411 0.41 -10.30 -37.64
CA THR A 411 -0.27 -9.69 -38.79
C THR A 411 0.65 -9.75 -40.00
N GLY A 412 0.17 -10.36 -41.08
CA GLY A 412 0.80 -10.32 -42.39
C GLY A 412 0.14 -9.29 -43.29
N THR A 413 0.94 -8.47 -43.96
CA THR A 413 0.49 -7.38 -44.83
C THR A 413 1.22 -7.40 -46.18
N SER A 414 0.48 -7.30 -47.28
CA SER A 414 1.02 -7.17 -48.64
C SER A 414 0.21 -6.17 -49.45
N GLY A 415 0.77 -4.99 -49.72
CA GLY A 415 0.00 -3.87 -50.28
C GLY A 415 -1.17 -3.53 -49.37
N THR A 416 -2.40 -3.67 -49.87
CA THR A 416 -3.63 -3.51 -49.08
C THR A 416 -4.08 -4.78 -48.37
N LEU A 417 -3.59 -5.97 -48.75
CA LEU A 417 -4.00 -7.24 -48.14
C LEU A 417 -3.46 -7.37 -46.73
N THR A 418 -4.32 -7.67 -45.75
CA THR A 418 -3.91 -7.91 -44.37
C THR A 418 -4.69 -9.08 -43.78
N HIS A 419 -3.97 -10.02 -43.17
CA HIS A 419 -4.53 -11.14 -42.41
C HIS A 419 -3.78 -11.32 -41.10
N SER A 420 -4.45 -11.82 -40.07
CA SER A 420 -3.86 -12.03 -38.75
C SER A 420 -4.11 -13.44 -38.23
N THR A 421 -3.16 -13.95 -37.44
CA THR A 421 -3.31 -15.15 -36.62
C THR A 421 -2.97 -14.82 -35.18
N TYR A 422 -3.56 -15.56 -34.23
CA TYR A 422 -3.39 -15.32 -32.80
C TYR A 422 -2.58 -16.44 -32.16
N ILE A 423 -1.76 -16.10 -31.17
CA ILE A 423 -1.03 -17.05 -30.34
C ILE A 423 -1.34 -16.76 -28.87
N SER A 424 -1.89 -17.75 -28.18
CA SER A 424 -2.08 -17.69 -26.73
C SER A 424 -0.74 -17.89 -26.03
N LEU A 425 -0.30 -16.92 -25.26
CA LEU A 425 0.96 -16.95 -24.51
C LEU A 425 0.66 -17.06 -23.02
N GLU A 426 0.98 -18.21 -22.43
CA GLU A 426 0.97 -18.41 -20.98
C GLU A 426 2.38 -18.19 -20.44
N ILE A 427 2.54 -17.22 -19.53
CA ILE A 427 3.79 -16.99 -18.80
C ILE A 427 3.68 -17.65 -17.44
N THR A 428 4.57 -18.60 -17.16
CA THR A 428 4.64 -19.28 -15.87
C THR A 428 5.79 -18.73 -15.03
N HIS A 429 5.61 -18.79 -13.70
CA HIS A 429 6.69 -18.48 -12.77
C HIS A 429 7.88 -19.40 -13.03
N ALA A 430 9.10 -18.87 -12.89
CA ALA A 430 10.24 -19.75 -12.68
C ALA A 430 10.00 -20.59 -11.42
N PRO A 431 10.39 -21.88 -11.39
CA PRO A 431 10.30 -22.66 -10.17
C PRO A 431 11.12 -21.94 -9.11
N SER A 432 10.47 -21.56 -8.01
CA SER A 432 11.18 -21.06 -6.84
C SER A 432 12.14 -22.16 -6.36
N PRO A 433 13.31 -21.80 -5.83
CA PRO A 433 14.10 -22.76 -5.07
C PRO A 433 13.21 -23.38 -3.98
N PRO A 434 13.39 -24.67 -3.66
CA PRO A 434 12.60 -25.31 -2.60
C PRO A 434 12.82 -24.55 -1.29
N ASN A 435 11.72 -24.15 -0.63
CA ASN A 435 11.76 -23.40 0.64
C ASN A 435 12.64 -24.12 1.68
N THR A 436 13.59 -23.38 2.25
CA THR A 436 14.48 -23.81 3.32
C THR A 436 13.89 -23.37 4.66
N PRO A 437 13.49 -24.28 5.57
CA PRO A 437 12.85 -23.88 6.82
C PRO A 437 13.68 -22.86 7.62
N PRO A 438 13.02 -21.91 8.33
CA PRO A 438 13.71 -20.88 9.08
C PRO A 438 14.57 -21.47 10.19
N VAL A 439 15.61 -20.75 10.59
CA VAL A 439 16.47 -21.11 11.72
C VAL A 439 16.03 -20.31 12.93
N GLY A 440 15.35 -20.99 13.87
CA GLY A 440 15.00 -20.43 15.17
C GLY A 440 16.24 -20.31 16.05
N SER A 441 16.45 -19.12 16.62
CA SER A 441 17.53 -18.87 17.58
C SER A 441 17.11 -17.76 18.54
N PHE A 442 17.31 -17.99 19.82
CA PHE A 442 17.01 -16.99 20.84
C PHE A 442 17.98 -17.00 22.01
N THR A 443 18.06 -15.86 22.67
CA THR A 443 18.71 -15.68 23.97
C THR A 443 17.67 -15.28 25.00
N TYR A 444 18.02 -15.42 26.28
CA TYR A 444 17.18 -14.91 27.37
C TYR A 444 18.04 -14.25 28.45
N SER A 445 17.45 -13.28 29.16
CA SER A 445 18.11 -12.53 30.22
C SER A 445 17.11 -12.17 31.33
N PRO A 446 17.49 -12.24 32.62
CA PRO A 446 18.81 -12.63 33.14
C PRO A 446 19.12 -14.12 32.91
N GLY A 447 20.41 -14.45 32.82
CA GLY A 447 20.87 -15.84 32.72
C GLY A 447 20.58 -16.63 34.01
N SER A 448 20.53 -17.97 33.89
CA SER A 448 20.25 -18.86 35.03
C SER A 448 21.27 -18.72 36.19
N PRO A 449 20.84 -18.76 37.47
CA PRO A 449 19.45 -18.94 37.93
C PRO A 449 18.62 -17.66 37.93
N VAL A 450 17.34 -17.80 37.57
CA VAL A 450 16.31 -16.75 37.67
C VAL A 450 15.49 -17.00 38.94
N HIS A 451 15.03 -15.98 39.68
CA HIS A 451 14.17 -16.21 40.84
C HIS A 451 12.69 -16.20 40.48
N SER A 452 11.86 -16.90 41.27
CA SER A 452 10.41 -16.91 41.06
C SER A 452 9.82 -15.50 41.13
N GLY A 453 9.14 -15.10 40.05
CA GLY A 453 8.52 -13.78 39.90
C GLY A 453 9.35 -12.76 39.11
N ASP A 454 10.61 -13.06 38.77
CA ASP A 454 11.43 -12.20 37.91
C ASP A 454 10.91 -12.18 36.48
N PHE A 455 11.00 -11.02 35.82
CA PHE A 455 10.80 -10.92 34.38
C PHE A 455 12.02 -11.50 33.65
N VAL A 456 11.79 -12.50 32.81
CA VAL A 456 12.78 -13.01 31.87
C VAL A 456 12.43 -12.49 30.48
N SER A 457 13.34 -11.73 29.89
CA SER A 457 13.23 -11.30 28.50
C SER A 457 13.77 -12.39 27.59
N PHE A 458 13.04 -12.74 26.54
CA PHE A 458 13.41 -13.69 25.50
C PHE A 458 13.51 -12.93 24.18
N ASP A 459 14.66 -13.02 23.54
CA ASP A 459 14.97 -12.30 22.31
C ASP A 459 15.32 -13.28 21.18
N ALA A 460 14.40 -13.41 20.21
CA ALA A 460 14.56 -14.23 19.02
C ALA A 460 15.19 -13.45 17.84
N SER A 461 15.80 -12.29 18.08
CA SER A 461 16.29 -11.42 17.01
C SER A 461 17.39 -12.02 16.14
N ASN A 462 18.05 -13.06 16.63
CA ASN A 462 19.05 -13.83 15.89
C ASN A 462 18.44 -14.94 15.01
N SER A 463 17.12 -15.13 15.04
CA SER A 463 16.45 -16.04 14.10
C SER A 463 16.46 -15.44 12.70
N TYR A 464 16.71 -16.28 11.71
CA TYR A 464 16.75 -15.87 10.31
C TYR A 464 16.20 -16.95 9.39
N ASP A 465 15.82 -16.53 8.21
CA ASP A 465 15.38 -17.40 7.12
C ASP A 465 16.42 -17.32 5.99
N PRO A 466 17.05 -18.44 5.58
CA PRO A 466 18.07 -18.45 4.53
C PRO A 466 17.60 -18.00 3.15
N ASP A 467 16.32 -18.20 2.81
CA ASP A 467 15.75 -17.91 1.49
C ASP A 467 14.52 -17.00 1.53
N GLY A 468 14.11 -16.52 2.71
CA GLY A 468 13.01 -15.59 2.86
C GLY A 468 13.06 -14.69 4.10
N THR A 469 11.90 -14.51 4.71
CA THR A 469 11.65 -13.67 5.88
C THR A 469 10.74 -14.39 6.88
N ILE A 470 11.08 -14.29 8.17
CA ILE A 470 10.23 -14.83 9.25
C ILE A 470 9.01 -13.92 9.44
N VAL A 471 7.81 -14.50 9.33
CA VAL A 471 6.52 -13.80 9.49
C VAL A 471 5.87 -14.03 10.86
N SER A 472 6.29 -15.06 11.61
CA SER A 472 5.72 -15.38 12.92
C SER A 472 6.77 -15.85 13.93
N TYR A 473 6.62 -15.41 15.18
CA TYR A 473 7.39 -15.85 16.35
C TYR A 473 6.42 -16.23 17.46
N ARG A 474 6.35 -17.52 17.79
CA ARG A 474 5.45 -18.06 18.81
C ARG A 474 6.24 -18.73 19.93
N TRP A 475 5.87 -18.44 21.17
CA TRP A 475 6.56 -18.92 22.37
C TRP A 475 5.67 -19.81 23.21
N ASN A 476 6.22 -20.88 23.75
CA ASN A 476 5.64 -21.69 24.82
C ASN A 476 6.67 -21.79 25.95
N PHE A 477 6.33 -21.30 27.14
CA PHE A 477 7.29 -21.24 28.24
C PHE A 477 7.35 -22.52 29.08
N GLY A 478 6.56 -23.55 28.75
CA GLY A 478 6.59 -24.84 29.47
C GLY A 478 5.86 -24.84 30.82
N ASP A 479 5.33 -23.70 31.26
CA ASP A 479 4.46 -23.57 32.44
C ASP A 479 2.96 -23.44 32.07
N GLY A 480 2.65 -23.59 30.78
CA GLY A 480 1.31 -23.45 30.20
C GLY A 480 1.03 -22.06 29.61
N ALA A 481 1.91 -21.08 29.79
CA ALA A 481 1.79 -19.77 29.15
C ALA A 481 2.41 -19.76 27.74
N THR A 482 1.83 -18.93 26.86
CA THR A 482 2.30 -18.69 25.49
C THR A 482 2.37 -17.21 25.20
N SER A 483 3.24 -16.80 24.28
CA SER A 483 3.32 -15.41 23.81
C SER A 483 3.66 -15.36 22.32
N GLU A 484 3.49 -14.19 21.71
CA GLU A 484 3.84 -13.93 20.31
C GLU A 484 4.67 -12.66 20.22
N GLY A 485 5.65 -12.66 19.32
CA GLY A 485 6.53 -11.52 19.09
C GLY A 485 8.01 -11.89 19.05
N LYS A 486 8.80 -11.05 18.37
CA LYS A 486 10.25 -11.26 18.20
C LYS A 486 11.03 -11.13 19.52
N ILE A 487 10.58 -10.24 20.41
CA ILE A 487 11.09 -10.07 21.77
C ILE A 487 9.89 -10.10 22.71
N VAL A 488 9.92 -10.97 23.72
CA VAL A 488 8.84 -11.14 24.70
C VAL A 488 9.38 -11.22 26.11
N SER A 489 8.60 -10.82 27.11
CA SER A 489 8.94 -11.03 28.51
C SER A 489 7.95 -12.02 29.16
N HIS A 490 8.45 -12.88 30.04
CA HIS A 490 7.64 -13.86 30.76
C HIS A 490 8.07 -13.99 32.22
N ARG A 491 7.14 -14.42 33.09
CA ARG A 491 7.37 -14.68 34.52
C ARG A 491 6.95 -16.09 34.88
N PHE A 492 7.89 -16.87 35.42
CA PHE A 492 7.64 -18.25 35.80
C PHE A 492 7.03 -18.37 37.21
N ARG A 493 5.97 -19.19 37.32
CA ARG A 493 5.29 -19.49 38.60
C ARG A 493 5.87 -20.73 39.27
N GLY A 494 6.14 -20.70 40.57
CA GLY A 494 6.18 -21.93 41.37
C GLY A 494 7.50 -22.70 41.40
N ALA A 495 8.61 -22.02 41.75
CA ALA A 495 9.83 -22.68 42.26
C ALA A 495 9.72 -23.04 43.77
N GLN A 496 8.49 -23.20 44.28
CA GLN A 496 8.10 -23.51 45.66
C GLN A 496 9.21 -23.42 46.71
N ASN A 497 9.87 -24.55 46.98
CA ASN A 497 10.94 -24.68 47.98
C ASN A 497 12.24 -25.25 47.36
N GLU A 498 12.22 -25.61 46.07
CA GLU A 498 13.32 -26.26 45.34
C GLU A 498 13.34 -25.71 43.90
N PRO A 499 14.51 -25.58 43.26
CA PRO A 499 14.62 -25.11 41.89
C PRO A 499 13.75 -25.91 40.92
N LYS A 500 13.06 -25.23 39.99
CA LYS A 500 12.21 -25.86 38.97
C LYS A 500 12.62 -25.40 37.58
N THR A 501 12.81 -26.36 36.67
CA THR A 501 13.22 -26.10 35.29
C THR A 501 12.02 -26.11 34.34
N TYR A 502 11.96 -25.11 33.47
CA TYR A 502 10.96 -24.93 32.42
C TYR A 502 11.61 -25.06 31.04
N THR A 503 10.98 -25.83 30.15
CA THR A 503 11.40 -25.92 28.76
C THR A 503 10.69 -24.84 27.95
N VAL A 504 11.44 -23.81 27.54
CA VAL A 504 10.95 -22.75 26.68
C VAL A 504 11.15 -23.13 25.22
N THR A 505 10.10 -23.07 24.43
CA THR A 505 10.07 -23.40 23.00
C THR A 505 9.73 -22.16 22.18
N LEU A 506 10.63 -21.76 21.29
CA LEU A 506 10.36 -20.81 20.22
C LEU A 506 9.94 -21.59 18.97
N THR A 507 8.87 -21.17 18.30
CA THR A 507 8.48 -21.60 16.96
C THR A 507 8.53 -20.40 16.03
N VAL A 508 9.35 -20.48 14.99
CA VAL A 508 9.42 -19.47 13.92
C VAL A 508 8.81 -20.01 12.64
N GLU A 509 8.08 -19.18 11.90
CA GLU A 509 7.44 -19.52 10.62
C GLU A 509 7.82 -18.48 9.56
N ASP A 510 8.18 -18.94 8.36
CA ASP A 510 8.57 -18.11 7.23
C ASP A 510 7.39 -17.66 6.35
N ASN A 511 7.66 -16.80 5.37
CA ASN A 511 6.67 -16.29 4.42
C ASN A 511 6.11 -17.37 3.47
N ASP A 512 6.70 -18.55 3.43
CA ASP A 512 6.31 -19.68 2.58
C ASP A 512 5.66 -20.83 3.39
N GLY A 513 5.39 -20.59 4.69
CA GLY A 513 4.66 -21.45 5.60
C GLY A 513 5.44 -22.59 6.24
N ALA A 514 6.77 -22.68 6.05
CA ALA A 514 7.57 -23.65 6.80
C ALA A 514 7.92 -23.09 8.19
N ALA A 515 8.04 -23.99 9.16
CA ALA A 515 8.28 -23.64 10.55
C ALA A 515 9.37 -24.51 11.17
N ASN A 516 10.09 -23.93 12.12
CA ASN A 516 11.09 -24.61 12.92
C ASN A 516 10.95 -24.24 14.40
N THR A 517 11.38 -25.14 15.27
CA THR A 517 11.31 -24.96 16.72
C THR A 517 12.67 -25.06 17.36
N GLU A 518 13.00 -24.10 18.22
CA GLU A 518 14.19 -24.11 19.06
C GLU A 518 13.78 -24.18 20.53
N THR A 519 14.52 -24.93 21.36
CA THR A 519 14.17 -25.11 22.78
C THR A 519 15.35 -24.85 23.70
N THR A 520 15.08 -24.22 24.85
CA THR A 520 16.08 -24.03 25.90
C THR A 520 15.45 -24.23 27.28
N SER A 521 16.25 -24.67 28.24
CA SER A 521 15.79 -24.87 29.63
C SER A 521 16.12 -23.64 30.48
N VAL A 522 15.11 -23.13 31.20
CA VAL A 522 15.25 -22.04 32.17
C VAL A 522 15.01 -22.60 33.56
N THR A 523 16.01 -22.54 34.44
CA THR A 523 15.90 -22.97 35.84
C THR A 523 15.52 -21.79 36.71
N VAL A 524 14.43 -21.96 37.47
CA VAL A 524 13.86 -20.93 38.34
C VAL A 524 14.05 -21.36 39.79
N GLU A 525 14.69 -20.51 40.59
CA GLU A 525 14.96 -20.72 42.01
C GLU A 525 13.93 -20.02 42.91
N PRO A 526 13.67 -20.55 44.12
CA PRO A 526 12.84 -19.89 45.10
C PRO A 526 13.48 -18.59 45.62
N LEU A 527 12.68 -17.52 45.76
CA LEU A 527 13.15 -16.23 46.27
C LEU A 527 13.29 -16.29 47.80
N THR A 528 14.51 -16.18 48.33
CA THR A 528 14.74 -16.19 49.79
C THR A 528 15.22 -14.82 50.27
N LYS A 529 14.53 -14.21 51.25
CA LYS A 529 14.92 -12.92 51.84
C LYS A 529 15.14 -13.04 53.35
N LEU A 530 16.10 -12.27 53.85
CA LEU A 530 16.27 -11.97 55.27
C LEU A 530 15.35 -10.79 55.63
N VAL A 531 14.49 -10.98 56.61
CA VAL A 531 13.60 -9.95 57.14
C VAL A 531 14.12 -9.55 58.51
N ASP A 532 14.47 -8.26 58.68
CA ASP A 532 14.79 -7.66 59.96
C ASP A 532 13.47 -7.34 60.69
N VAL A 533 13.30 -7.87 61.91
CA VAL A 533 12.07 -7.73 62.70
C VAL A 533 12.24 -6.71 63.83
N SER A 534 13.30 -5.91 63.82
CA SER A 534 13.64 -4.97 64.90
C SER A 534 12.83 -3.66 64.88
N SER A 535 11.59 -3.71 65.39
CA SER A 535 10.88 -2.52 65.88
C SER A 535 10.21 -2.74 67.24
N GLY A 536 10.84 -3.56 68.09
CA GLY A 536 10.52 -3.68 69.51
C GLY A 536 11.31 -2.66 70.36
N TYR A 537 10.63 -2.03 71.32
CA TYR A 537 11.08 -0.87 72.13
C TYR A 537 12.29 -1.10 73.08
N PHE A 538 13.20 -2.06 72.79
CA PHE A 538 14.31 -2.42 73.68
C PHE A 538 15.66 -2.71 72.99
N GLY A 539 15.86 -2.35 71.71
CA GLY A 539 17.19 -2.36 71.10
C GLY A 539 17.82 -3.75 70.91
N VAL A 540 17.00 -4.79 70.73
CA VAL A 540 17.47 -6.15 70.40
C VAL A 540 17.16 -6.45 68.94
N SER A 541 18.19 -6.76 68.15
CA SER A 541 18.05 -7.17 66.75
C SER A 541 17.69 -8.65 66.66
N CYS A 542 16.65 -8.97 65.90
CA CYS A 542 16.30 -10.34 65.51
C CYS A 542 16.04 -10.37 64.00
N TRP A 543 16.35 -11.48 63.36
CA TRP A 543 16.15 -11.65 61.91
C TRP A 543 15.57 -13.03 61.60
N MET A 544 14.73 -13.08 60.57
CA MET A 544 14.12 -14.30 60.02
C MET A 544 14.55 -14.49 58.57
N LYS A 545 14.93 -15.72 58.19
CA LYS A 545 15.12 -16.10 56.78
C LYS A 545 13.85 -16.77 56.27
N THR A 546 13.25 -16.21 55.23
CA THR A 546 11.94 -16.65 54.70
C THR A 546 12.00 -16.83 53.19
N THR A 547 11.37 -17.91 52.70
CA THR A 547 11.22 -18.22 51.26
C THR A 547 9.85 -17.78 50.77
N TYR A 548 9.83 -17.07 49.65
CA TYR A 548 8.65 -16.48 49.02
C TYR A 548 8.37 -17.13 47.67
N ASN A 549 7.08 -17.30 47.34
CA ASN A 549 6.62 -17.71 46.03
C ASN A 549 5.69 -16.67 45.42
N TRP A 550 5.99 -16.27 44.19
CA TRP A 550 5.10 -15.41 43.42
C TRP A 550 3.84 -16.18 43.01
N VAL A 551 2.66 -15.61 43.27
CA VAL A 551 1.35 -16.24 42.96
C VAL A 551 0.51 -15.47 41.96
N GLY A 552 0.90 -14.24 41.64
CA GLY A 552 0.18 -13.40 40.68
C GLY A 552 0.44 -11.91 40.90
N THR A 553 -0.22 -11.10 40.10
CA THR A 553 -0.21 -9.63 40.22
C THR A 553 -1.64 -9.20 40.56
N ASP A 554 -1.80 -8.25 41.47
CA ASP A 554 -3.11 -7.68 41.78
C ASP A 554 -3.60 -6.86 40.59
N GLU A 555 -4.80 -7.16 40.08
CA GLU A 555 -5.37 -6.49 38.91
C GLU A 555 -5.71 -5.01 39.16
N ALA A 556 -5.88 -4.59 40.42
CA ALA A 556 -6.24 -3.23 40.77
C ALA A 556 -5.02 -2.32 40.99
N THR A 557 -3.91 -2.85 41.52
CA THR A 557 -2.71 -2.07 41.85
C THR A 557 -1.53 -2.33 40.92
N GLY A 558 -1.53 -3.45 40.19
CA GLY A 558 -0.38 -3.89 39.40
C GLY A 558 0.78 -4.43 40.24
N GLU A 559 0.60 -4.58 41.56
CA GLU A 559 1.65 -5.05 42.47
C GLU A 559 1.74 -6.58 42.56
N ASN A 560 2.94 -7.08 42.84
CA ASN A 560 3.22 -8.51 42.87
C ASN A 560 2.83 -9.15 44.21
N LEU A 561 2.06 -10.24 44.14
CA LEU A 561 1.60 -10.99 45.29
C LEU A 561 2.53 -12.18 45.54
N TYR A 562 3.07 -12.27 46.75
CA TYR A 562 3.90 -13.38 47.21
C TYR A 562 3.26 -14.07 48.40
N ILE A 563 3.51 -15.38 48.52
CA ILE A 563 3.18 -16.16 49.72
C ILE A 563 4.47 -16.70 50.34
N ILE A 564 4.56 -16.67 51.66
CA ILE A 564 5.65 -17.33 52.40
C ILE A 564 5.40 -18.84 52.34
N SER A 565 6.32 -19.59 51.74
CA SER A 565 6.22 -21.07 51.65
C SER A 565 7.03 -21.80 52.72
N LYS A 566 8.08 -21.15 53.25
CA LYS A 566 9.01 -21.76 54.21
C LYS A 566 9.69 -20.68 55.06
N ILE A 567 9.79 -20.93 56.37
CA ILE A 567 10.66 -20.17 57.29
C ILE A 567 11.90 -21.02 57.55
N GLU A 568 13.07 -20.52 57.18
CA GLU A 568 14.32 -21.30 57.15
C GLU A 568 15.14 -21.19 58.45
N THR A 569 15.31 -19.99 58.98
CA THR A 569 16.08 -19.75 60.23
C THR A 569 15.57 -18.51 60.99
N TYR A 570 15.76 -18.52 62.31
CA TYR A 570 15.48 -17.40 63.23
C TYR A 570 16.68 -17.20 64.18
N SER A 571 17.09 -15.95 64.39
CA SER A 571 18.11 -15.59 65.39
C SER A 571 17.57 -14.48 66.28
N GLY A 572 17.56 -14.67 67.60
CA GLY A 572 17.19 -13.67 68.60
C GLY A 572 18.37 -13.39 69.53
N GLY A 573 18.65 -12.13 69.86
CA GLY A 573 19.82 -11.72 70.64
C GLY A 573 19.82 -12.06 72.16
N ILE A 574 19.02 -13.02 72.63
CA ILE A 574 18.98 -13.46 74.03
C ILE A 574 18.66 -14.96 74.14
N SER A 575 19.31 -15.69 75.05
CA SER A 575 19.02 -17.12 75.26
C SER A 575 17.69 -17.31 75.97
N GLY A 576 16.76 -18.08 75.39
CA GLY A 576 15.47 -18.37 75.99
C GLY A 576 14.70 -19.47 75.26
N THR A 577 13.62 -19.92 75.88
CA THR A 577 12.67 -20.83 75.23
C THR A 577 11.60 -19.97 74.54
N TYR A 578 11.44 -20.15 73.24
CA TYR A 578 10.48 -19.40 72.44
C TYR A 578 9.27 -20.27 72.07
N GLN A 579 8.07 -19.70 72.18
CA GLN A 579 6.83 -20.35 71.72
C GLN A 579 6.30 -19.62 70.48
N LEU A 580 6.09 -20.37 69.39
CA LEU A 580 5.42 -19.90 68.18
C LEU A 580 3.96 -20.33 68.20
N PHE A 581 3.02 -19.38 68.13
CA PHE A 581 1.60 -19.66 67.92
C PHE A 581 1.25 -19.43 66.46
N ILE A 582 0.73 -20.46 65.81
CA ILE A 582 0.14 -20.37 64.47
C ILE A 582 -1.37 -20.49 64.64
N LEU A 583 -2.11 -19.43 64.29
CA LEU A 583 -3.57 -19.44 64.31
C LEU A 583 -4.15 -19.52 62.89
N ARG A 584 -5.03 -20.51 62.64
CA ARG A 584 -5.66 -20.75 61.33
C ARG A 584 -7.19 -20.55 61.39
N ARG A 585 -7.77 -19.89 60.37
CA ARG A 585 -9.24 -19.88 60.16
C ARG A 585 -9.69 -21.18 59.51
N THR A 586 -10.79 -21.75 59.98
CA THR A 586 -11.27 -23.07 59.56
C THR A 586 -12.25 -23.08 58.38
N ASN A 587 -12.65 -21.93 57.81
CA ASN A 587 -13.53 -21.86 56.61
C ASN A 587 -13.57 -20.46 55.95
N PRO A 588 -13.04 -20.26 54.72
CA PRO A 588 -13.46 -19.17 53.84
C PRO A 588 -14.51 -19.68 52.82
N PRO A 589 -15.62 -18.95 52.56
CA PRO A 589 -16.61 -19.36 51.55
C PRO A 589 -16.02 -19.22 50.14
N PRO A 590 -16.33 -20.14 49.21
CA PRO A 590 -16.01 -19.96 47.80
C PRO A 590 -16.94 -18.88 47.23
N SER A 591 -16.37 -17.95 46.45
CA SER A 591 -17.07 -17.02 45.54
C SER A 591 -17.58 -15.65 46.04
N THR A 592 -16.76 -14.85 46.73
CA THR A 592 -16.86 -13.36 46.64
C THR A 592 -15.48 -12.70 46.73
N PRO A 593 -15.23 -11.55 46.06
CA PRO A 593 -13.93 -10.89 46.01
C PRO A 593 -13.50 -10.41 47.41
N LYS A 594 -12.19 -10.38 47.65
CA LYS A 594 -11.52 -9.96 48.89
C LYS A 594 -12.04 -8.58 49.38
N LEU A 595 -13.01 -8.58 50.29
CA LEU A 595 -13.36 -7.43 51.11
C LEU A 595 -12.33 -7.34 52.25
N VAL A 596 -11.39 -6.39 52.14
CA VAL A 596 -10.50 -5.97 53.22
C VAL A 596 -11.32 -5.12 54.19
N TRP A 597 -11.60 -5.63 55.39
CA TRP A 597 -12.23 -4.85 56.45
C TRP A 597 -11.14 -4.14 57.27
N TYR A 598 -11.22 -2.80 57.35
CA TYR A 598 -10.43 -1.98 58.26
C TYR A 598 -10.93 -2.16 59.71
N ILE A 599 -10.03 -2.48 60.64
CA ILE A 599 -10.26 -2.23 62.07
C ILE A 599 -9.67 -0.84 62.37
N PRO A 600 -10.44 0.13 62.89
CA PRO A 600 -9.93 1.46 63.16
C PRO A 600 -8.93 1.43 64.33
N LEU A 601 -7.70 1.91 64.11
CA LEU A 601 -6.80 2.28 65.20
C LEU A 601 -7.37 3.52 65.89
N PRO A 602 -7.45 3.56 67.24
CA PRO A 602 -7.99 4.72 67.94
C PRO A 602 -7.06 5.93 67.76
N THR A 603 -7.68 7.08 67.50
CA THR A 603 -7.02 8.39 67.39
C THR A 603 -6.46 8.81 68.76
N ALA A 604 -5.13 8.94 68.83
CA ALA A 604 -4.26 9.38 69.94
C ALA A 604 -3.48 8.27 70.68
N PRO A 605 -2.18 8.49 70.99
CA PRO A 605 -1.36 7.53 71.71
C PRO A 605 -1.72 7.55 73.20
N ILE A 606 -2.26 6.44 73.73
CA ILE A 606 -2.32 6.23 75.18
C ILE A 606 -0.99 5.63 75.62
N LEU A 607 -0.16 6.44 76.29
CA LEU A 607 0.93 5.97 77.14
C LEU A 607 0.37 5.27 78.38
N ARG A 608 0.65 3.96 78.57
CA ARG A 608 1.02 3.31 79.87
C ARG A 608 1.13 1.78 79.77
N THR A 609 2.12 1.26 80.49
CA THR A 609 2.51 -0.14 80.71
C THR A 609 1.45 -0.99 81.42
N TYR A 610 1.25 -2.25 80.99
CA TYR A 610 0.87 -3.39 81.85
C TYR A 610 1.46 -4.71 81.30
N VAL A 611 2.24 -5.39 82.14
CA VAL A 611 2.66 -6.78 81.97
C VAL A 611 1.59 -7.65 82.65
N THR A 612 0.91 -8.52 81.89
CA THR A 612 0.13 -9.64 82.45
C THR A 612 0.32 -10.91 81.61
N PRO A 613 0.14 -12.13 82.17
CA PRO A 613 0.49 -13.39 81.52
C PRO A 613 -0.38 -13.65 80.28
N PHE A 614 0.29 -13.92 79.16
CA PHE A 614 -0.28 -14.13 77.83
C PHE A 614 -1.00 -15.49 77.77
N THR A 615 -2.31 -15.53 77.45
CA THR A 615 -3.06 -16.79 77.26
C THR A 615 -3.85 -16.79 75.94
N PRO A 616 -3.82 -17.89 75.14
CA PRO A 616 -4.46 -17.95 73.82
C PRO A 616 -5.99 -17.71 73.80
N SER A 617 -6.66 -17.90 74.94
CA SER A 617 -8.10 -17.68 75.13
C SER A 617 -8.50 -16.21 74.96
N VAL A 618 -7.62 -15.25 75.25
CA VAL A 618 -7.90 -13.80 75.12
C VAL A 618 -8.00 -13.39 73.65
N TRP A 619 -7.18 -13.98 72.78
CA TRP A 619 -7.20 -13.71 71.34
C TRP A 619 -8.37 -14.38 70.62
N GLN A 620 -8.80 -15.58 71.04
CA GLN A 620 -10.03 -16.20 70.52
C GLN A 620 -11.27 -15.33 70.77
N GLN A 621 -11.29 -14.56 71.86
CA GLN A 621 -12.38 -13.64 72.21
C GLN A 621 -12.35 -12.35 71.36
N LEU A 622 -11.16 -11.85 71.00
CA LEU A 622 -10.97 -10.66 70.15
C LEU A 622 -11.21 -10.94 68.66
N TRP A 623 -10.92 -12.15 68.18
CA TRP A 623 -11.08 -12.52 66.77
C TRP A 623 -12.45 -13.06 66.37
N GLY A 624 -13.32 -13.33 67.34
CA GLY A 624 -14.74 -13.60 67.11
C GLY A 624 -15.09 -14.92 66.41
N GLN A 625 -14.15 -15.86 66.20
CA GLN A 625 -14.38 -17.21 65.63
C GLN A 625 -13.32 -18.23 66.12
N PRO A 626 -13.61 -19.55 66.13
CA PRO A 626 -12.65 -20.56 66.56
C PRO A 626 -11.44 -20.63 65.61
N ALA A 627 -10.24 -20.49 66.17
CA ALA A 627 -8.97 -20.63 65.46
C ALA A 627 -8.23 -21.88 65.94
N GLU A 628 -7.66 -22.64 65.00
CA GLU A 628 -6.78 -23.78 65.31
C GLU A 628 -5.41 -23.24 65.74
N ILE A 629 -4.93 -23.62 66.93
CA ILE A 629 -3.67 -23.12 67.50
C ILE A 629 -2.62 -24.23 67.46
N THR A 630 -1.55 -24.00 66.71
CA THR A 630 -0.33 -24.83 66.80
C THR A 630 0.70 -24.10 67.64
N THR A 631 1.13 -24.71 68.75
CA THR A 631 2.22 -24.20 69.60
C THR A 631 3.50 -24.99 69.35
N LEU A 632 4.59 -24.30 69.02
CA LEU A 632 5.91 -24.91 68.86
C LEU A 632 6.90 -24.25 69.81
N THR A 633 7.64 -25.07 70.56
CA THR A 633 8.59 -24.62 71.57
C THR A 633 10.02 -24.94 71.12
N PHE A 634 10.92 -23.95 71.10
CA PHE A 634 12.29 -24.15 70.62
C PHE A 634 13.33 -23.34 71.41
N GLN A 635 14.60 -23.77 71.34
CA GLN A 635 15.76 -23.09 71.92
C GLN A 635 16.45 -22.21 70.85
N GLU A 636 17.24 -21.23 71.29
CA GLU A 636 18.07 -20.40 70.40
C GLU A 636 18.90 -21.26 69.43
N GLY A 637 18.87 -20.93 68.14
CA GLY A 637 19.71 -21.55 67.10
C GLY A 637 19.22 -22.90 66.53
N THR A 638 18.05 -23.43 66.90
CA THR A 638 17.51 -24.65 66.25
C THR A 638 16.04 -24.51 65.89
N PHE A 639 15.79 -24.22 64.61
CA PHE A 639 14.49 -24.41 63.98
C PHE A 639 14.69 -25.16 62.68
N GLN A 640 14.11 -26.35 62.53
CA GLN A 640 13.95 -26.99 61.22
C GLN A 640 12.58 -26.60 60.68
N GLY A 641 12.58 -26.03 59.47
CA GLY A 641 11.51 -25.21 58.93
C GLY A 641 10.10 -25.79 58.97
N ILE A 642 9.13 -24.89 59.11
CA ILE A 642 7.71 -25.20 58.93
C ILE A 642 7.38 -25.01 57.46
N GLY A 643 6.91 -26.07 56.80
CA GLY A 643 6.23 -25.97 55.51
C GLY A 643 4.85 -25.37 55.72
N VAL A 644 4.57 -24.24 55.07
CA VAL A 644 3.24 -23.61 55.09
C VAL A 644 2.59 -23.92 53.74
N THR A 645 1.67 -24.88 53.73
CA THR A 645 1.05 -25.40 52.49
C THR A 645 -0.29 -24.77 52.15
N ASP A 646 -0.79 -23.84 52.97
CA ASP A 646 -2.17 -23.37 52.93
C ASP A 646 -2.26 -21.85 52.74
N THR A 647 -3.22 -21.37 51.95
CA THR A 647 -3.32 -19.97 51.49
C THR A 647 -4.15 -19.06 52.40
N SER A 648 -4.50 -19.54 53.60
CA SER A 648 -5.33 -18.81 54.57
C SER A 648 -4.51 -17.78 55.38
N PRO A 649 -5.09 -16.67 55.86
CA PRO A 649 -4.41 -15.72 56.74
C PRO A 649 -3.88 -16.41 58.01
N MET A 650 -2.62 -16.16 58.35
CA MET A 650 -1.95 -16.74 59.51
C MET A 650 -1.41 -15.63 60.41
N LEU A 651 -1.67 -15.73 61.72
CA LEU A 651 -0.96 -14.92 62.72
C LEU A 651 0.13 -15.78 63.34
N ILE A 652 1.34 -15.22 63.37
CA ILE A 652 2.53 -15.84 63.96
C ILE A 652 2.93 -15.01 65.18
N VAL A 653 2.81 -15.56 66.38
CA VAL A 653 3.21 -14.88 67.62
C VAL A 653 4.37 -15.62 68.25
N ALA A 654 5.47 -14.92 68.52
CA ALA A 654 6.63 -15.45 69.23
C ALA A 654 6.73 -14.85 70.64
N THR A 655 6.72 -15.68 71.68
CA THR A 655 6.91 -15.24 73.07
C THR A 655 8.15 -15.86 73.69
N GLY A 656 9.05 -15.04 74.25
CA GLY A 656 10.17 -15.48 75.07
C GLY A 656 9.78 -15.57 76.55
N THR A 657 10.41 -16.48 77.30
CA THR A 657 10.08 -16.72 78.72
C THR A 657 10.48 -15.60 79.69
N GLU A 658 11.26 -14.59 79.27
CA GLU A 658 11.70 -13.54 80.20
C GLU A 658 11.44 -12.08 79.79
N THR A 659 11.14 -11.73 78.54
CA THR A 659 10.83 -10.33 78.17
C THR A 659 10.05 -10.23 76.86
N GLY A 660 8.90 -9.55 76.91
CA GLY A 660 8.24 -8.95 75.73
C GLY A 660 7.41 -9.88 74.84
N ILE A 661 6.29 -9.34 74.35
CA ILE A 661 5.47 -9.92 73.29
C ILE A 661 5.98 -9.34 71.95
N LEU A 662 6.36 -10.19 71.00
CA LEU A 662 6.57 -9.78 69.61
C LEU A 662 5.27 -10.06 68.83
N LEU A 663 4.54 -9.00 68.43
CA LEU A 663 3.34 -9.12 67.61
C LEU A 663 3.72 -8.93 66.14
N TYR A 664 3.68 -10.00 65.35
CA TYR A 664 3.71 -9.92 63.89
C TYR A 664 2.29 -10.12 63.37
N TYR A 665 1.70 -9.06 62.80
CA TYR A 665 0.40 -9.08 62.15
C TYR A 665 0.61 -9.23 60.65
N ASP A 666 0.25 -10.38 60.07
CA ASP A 666 0.09 -10.51 58.62
C ASP A 666 -1.38 -10.81 58.30
N ILE A 667 -2.06 -9.81 57.75
CA ILE A 667 -3.42 -9.95 57.25
C ILE A 667 -3.28 -10.57 55.86
N GLY A 668 -3.24 -11.91 55.81
CA GLY A 668 -3.32 -12.75 54.61
C GLY A 668 -3.05 -12.09 53.26
N VAL A 669 -1.93 -12.49 52.65
CA VAL A 669 -1.28 -11.93 51.45
C VAL A 669 -0.38 -10.74 51.82
N THR A 670 0.83 -11.10 52.27
CA THR A 670 1.92 -10.17 52.48
C THR A 670 2.29 -9.54 51.14
N HIS A 671 1.98 -8.26 50.99
CA HIS A 671 2.53 -7.43 49.93
C HIS A 671 4.05 -7.36 50.13
N PHE A 672 4.78 -8.00 49.22
CA PHE A 672 6.19 -7.71 49.03
C PHE A 672 6.31 -7.12 47.64
N GLU A 673 6.86 -5.91 47.52
CA GLU A 673 7.35 -5.41 46.25
C GLU A 673 8.77 -5.98 46.02
N PRO A 674 8.96 -6.78 44.96
CA PRO A 674 10.22 -6.76 44.23
C PRO A 674 9.97 -6.00 42.93
N GLY A 675 10.60 -4.83 42.82
CA GLY A 675 10.77 -4.14 41.54
C GLY A 675 9.51 -3.46 40.98
N SER A 676 8.74 -2.74 41.79
CA SER A 676 7.89 -1.65 41.29
C SER A 676 8.12 -0.38 42.13
N PRO A 677 7.94 0.79 41.52
CA PRO A 677 8.70 1.99 41.85
C PRO A 677 8.27 2.57 43.18
N ILE A 678 9.21 3.24 43.84
CA ILE A 678 8.95 4.28 44.83
C ILE A 678 7.72 5.07 44.36
N THR A 679 6.57 4.89 45.04
CA THR A 679 5.46 5.82 44.86
C THR A 679 5.94 7.13 45.46
N TYR A 680 6.27 8.08 44.59
CA TYR A 680 6.49 9.46 44.99
C TYR A 680 5.26 9.91 45.75
N LEU A 681 5.46 10.45 46.96
CA LEU A 681 4.48 11.35 47.55
C LEU A 681 4.05 12.32 46.45
N LYS A 682 2.75 12.42 46.17
CA LYS A 682 2.28 13.51 45.31
C LYS A 682 2.69 14.82 45.97
N PRO A 683 3.14 15.86 45.23
CA PRO A 683 3.47 17.16 45.82
C PRO A 683 2.33 17.75 46.67
N GLU A 684 1.09 17.34 46.41
CA GLU A 684 -0.11 17.73 47.14
C GLU A 684 -0.32 16.97 48.46
N GLU A 685 0.31 15.80 48.63
CA GLU A 685 0.41 15.02 49.88
C GLU A 685 1.62 15.45 50.74
N LEU A 686 2.55 16.24 50.20
CA LEU A 686 3.62 16.91 50.96
C LEU A 686 3.16 18.17 51.70
N LYS A 687 1.87 18.53 51.63
CA LYS A 687 1.32 19.69 52.38
C LYS A 687 1.25 19.48 53.90
N GLU A 688 1.39 18.25 54.39
CA GLU A 688 1.47 17.95 55.83
C GLU A 688 2.92 17.98 56.38
N LEU A 689 3.82 18.72 55.72
CA LEU A 689 5.21 18.94 56.16
C LEU A 689 5.38 19.74 57.47
N TRP A 690 4.30 20.10 58.17
CA TRP A 690 4.41 20.77 59.48
C TRP A 690 4.70 19.78 60.62
N GLU A 691 4.44 18.48 60.46
CA GLU A 691 4.73 17.46 61.49
C GLU A 691 6.17 16.89 61.43
N PHE A 692 6.92 17.15 60.35
CA PHE A 692 8.34 16.82 60.25
C PHE A 692 9.28 17.97 60.65
N LYS A 693 8.71 19.15 60.94
CA LYS A 693 9.48 20.34 61.31
C LYS A 693 10.39 20.10 62.51
N ASP A 694 9.90 19.41 63.53
CA ASP A 694 10.65 19.12 64.75
C ASP A 694 11.79 18.09 64.54
N ILE A 695 11.67 17.22 63.51
CA ILE A 695 12.71 16.25 63.14
C ILE A 695 13.77 16.92 62.25
N LEU A 696 13.37 17.82 61.35
CA LEU A 696 14.26 18.54 60.44
C LEU A 696 15.04 19.68 61.15
N ASP A 697 14.40 20.37 62.10
CA ASP A 697 15.06 21.37 62.97
C ASP A 697 16.09 20.72 63.91
N LEU A 698 15.91 19.44 64.27
CA LEU A 698 16.88 18.68 65.08
C LEU A 698 18.11 18.22 64.27
N LEU A 699 18.02 18.23 62.94
CA LEU A 699 18.97 17.56 62.06
C LEU A 699 19.86 18.50 61.24
N ASN A 700 19.48 19.76 60.97
CA ASN A 700 20.32 20.79 60.29
C ASN A 700 21.03 20.28 59.01
N LYS A 701 20.28 19.69 58.05
CA LYS A 701 20.84 18.82 56.99
C LYS A 701 20.20 19.00 55.60
N ILE A 702 20.98 18.59 54.59
CA ILE A 702 20.76 18.74 53.13
C ILE A 702 20.28 17.40 52.53
N ILE A 703 19.42 17.41 51.50
CA ILE A 703 18.87 16.20 50.84
C ILE A 703 19.02 16.30 49.32
N ALA A 704 19.36 15.21 48.61
CA ALA A 704 19.27 15.09 47.15
C ALA A 704 18.48 13.83 46.75
N VAL A 705 17.44 13.96 45.92
CA VAL A 705 16.55 12.85 45.50
C VAL A 705 16.51 12.77 43.98
N ILE A 706 16.73 11.58 43.40
CA ILE A 706 16.63 11.34 41.95
C ILE A 706 15.55 10.31 41.63
N GLY A 707 14.85 10.55 40.52
CA GLY A 707 13.86 9.63 39.98
C GLY A 707 14.33 8.70 38.87
N SER A 708 13.68 7.53 38.77
CA SER A 708 13.76 6.60 37.61
C SER A 708 13.51 7.33 36.28
N PRO A 709 14.18 7.01 35.16
CA PRO A 709 14.99 5.81 34.88
C PRO A 709 16.52 6.03 34.93
N CYS A 710 17.00 6.87 35.84
CA CYS A 710 18.42 7.17 36.01
C CYS A 710 19.05 6.59 37.29
N GLU A 711 20.37 6.47 37.27
CA GLU A 711 21.20 6.19 38.44
C GLU A 711 22.04 7.43 38.82
N LEU A 712 22.21 7.70 40.13
CA LEU A 712 23.13 8.73 40.64
C LEU A 712 24.45 8.11 41.10
N ARG A 713 25.56 8.61 40.55
CA ARG A 713 26.93 8.28 40.96
C ARG A 713 27.58 9.50 41.60
N ILE A 714 28.30 9.27 42.70
CA ILE A 714 28.97 10.34 43.44
C ILE A 714 30.46 10.07 43.44
N TYR A 715 31.25 11.09 43.15
CA TYR A 715 32.70 11.03 43.15
C TYR A 715 33.27 11.97 44.21
N ASP A 716 34.25 11.48 44.97
CA ASP A 716 35.03 12.30 45.90
C ASP A 716 36.02 13.24 45.16
N SER A 717 36.72 14.09 45.90
CA SER A 717 37.71 15.04 45.33
C SER A 717 38.91 14.37 44.66
N GLU A 718 39.10 13.06 44.86
CA GLU A 718 40.18 12.25 44.29
C GLU A 718 39.71 11.44 43.06
N GLY A 719 38.42 11.56 42.70
CA GLY A 719 37.81 10.90 41.55
C GLY A 719 37.37 9.46 41.81
N ARG A 720 37.38 8.99 43.07
CA ARG A 720 36.88 7.66 43.45
C ARG A 720 35.36 7.66 43.55
N VAL A 721 34.76 6.56 43.13
CA VAL A 721 33.31 6.34 43.19
C VAL A 721 32.93 6.00 44.63
N THR A 722 32.06 6.81 45.24
CA THR A 722 31.56 6.64 46.61
C THR A 722 30.03 6.57 46.59
N GLY A 723 29.41 5.82 47.50
CA GLY A 723 27.95 5.61 47.53
C GLY A 723 27.42 4.44 46.67
N LEU A 724 26.15 4.51 46.26
CA LEU A 724 25.41 3.41 45.62
C LEU A 724 25.66 3.38 44.10
N VAL A 725 26.23 2.29 43.58
CA VAL A 725 26.43 2.06 42.13
C VAL A 725 26.04 0.64 41.77
N ASN A 726 25.19 0.51 40.75
CA ASN A 726 24.46 -0.67 40.33
C ASN A 726 23.71 -1.36 41.49
N GLY A 727 23.15 -0.58 42.41
CA GLY A 727 22.44 -1.08 43.58
C GLY A 727 23.34 -1.56 44.73
N GLU A 728 24.66 -1.43 44.63
CA GLU A 728 25.61 -1.80 45.68
C GLU A 728 26.32 -0.56 46.25
N VAL A 729 26.46 -0.49 47.58
CA VAL A 729 27.30 0.55 48.22
C VAL A 729 28.77 0.18 47.97
N LYS A 730 29.48 1.01 47.20
CA LYS A 730 30.90 0.75 46.86
C LYS A 730 31.84 1.24 47.96
N GLU A 731 31.59 2.42 48.52
CA GLU A 731 32.33 2.96 49.65
C GLU A 731 31.36 3.86 50.46
N GLU A 732 31.25 3.65 51.78
CA GLU A 732 30.30 4.39 52.63
C GLU A 732 30.71 5.86 52.74
N ILE A 733 29.78 6.76 52.47
CA ILE A 733 29.95 8.19 52.76
C ILE A 733 29.59 8.41 54.23
N PRO A 734 30.49 8.94 55.07
CA PRO A 734 30.24 9.12 56.49
C PRO A 734 28.95 9.92 56.74
N GLY A 735 28.08 9.37 57.58
CA GLY A 735 26.80 9.97 57.92
C GLY A 735 25.70 9.77 56.88
N SER A 736 25.95 9.24 55.69
CA SER A 736 24.88 8.99 54.72
C SER A 736 23.99 7.80 55.11
N ALA A 737 22.73 7.84 54.66
CA ALA A 737 21.80 6.72 54.75
C ALA A 737 21.36 6.32 53.33
N TYR A 738 21.55 5.04 53.01
CA TYR A 738 21.21 4.49 51.71
C TYR A 738 19.85 3.78 51.83
N THR A 739 18.85 4.32 51.12
CA THR A 739 17.52 3.71 51.04
C THR A 739 17.22 3.41 49.58
N ASN A 740 16.39 2.40 49.32
CA ASN A 740 16.24 1.79 48.00
C ASN A 740 15.89 2.84 46.90
N GLY A 741 16.89 3.27 46.12
CA GLY A 741 16.78 4.28 45.06
C GLY A 741 16.90 5.76 45.47
N THR A 742 17.05 6.08 46.76
CA THR A 742 17.29 7.45 47.25
C THR A 742 18.54 7.49 48.13
N ILE A 743 19.52 8.32 47.73
CA ILE A 743 20.73 8.56 48.53
C ILE A 743 20.45 9.74 49.47
N MET A 744 20.33 9.47 50.77
CA MET A 744 20.26 10.53 51.76
C MET A 744 21.68 10.88 52.22
N LEU A 745 22.22 12.00 51.72
CA LEU A 745 23.53 12.50 52.12
C LEU A 745 23.41 13.40 53.35
N LEU A 746 23.78 12.91 54.53
CA LEU A 746 23.84 13.76 55.72
C LEU A 746 25.19 14.52 55.70
N TYR A 747 25.13 15.79 55.29
CA TYR A 747 26.15 16.86 55.36
C TYR A 747 27.64 16.42 55.43
N SER A 748 28.39 16.70 54.37
CA SER A 748 29.85 16.62 54.36
C SER A 748 30.43 17.93 53.83
N ASN A 749 31.47 18.45 54.48
CA ASN A 749 32.21 19.65 54.07
C ASN A 749 33.06 19.43 52.79
N ALA A 750 32.99 18.24 52.18
CA ALA A 750 33.74 17.91 50.98
C ALA A 750 32.97 18.28 49.71
N THR A 751 33.70 18.71 48.68
CA THR A 751 33.15 18.94 47.34
C THR A 751 32.99 17.61 46.63
N TYR A 752 31.75 17.25 46.29
CA TYR A 752 31.45 16.05 45.51
C TYR A 752 31.03 16.41 44.09
N ARG A 753 31.34 15.51 43.17
CA ARG A 753 30.83 15.55 41.80
C ARG A 753 29.73 14.51 41.65
N TYR A 754 28.59 14.95 41.10
CA TYR A 754 27.41 14.12 40.94
C TYR A 754 27.23 13.79 39.45
N GLU A 755 27.03 12.53 39.10
CA GLU A 755 26.80 12.09 37.72
C GLU A 755 25.52 11.26 37.67
N VAL A 756 24.58 11.68 36.85
CA VAL A 756 23.33 10.97 36.59
C VAL A 756 23.47 10.20 35.29
N VAL A 757 23.28 8.89 35.32
CA VAL A 757 23.44 8.01 34.17
C VAL A 757 22.10 7.40 33.79
N GLY A 758 21.69 7.58 32.54
CA GLY A 758 20.47 6.99 32.02
C GLY A 758 20.58 5.48 31.91
N MET A 759 19.68 4.76 32.56
CA MET A 759 19.61 3.30 32.47
C MET A 759 18.64 2.85 31.36
N HIS A 760 17.58 3.63 31.14
CA HIS A 760 16.61 3.45 30.06
C HIS A 760 16.20 4.82 29.48
N SER A 761 15.64 4.82 28.28
CA SER A 761 15.03 6.03 27.73
C SER A 761 13.80 6.46 28.54
N GLY A 762 13.72 7.73 28.91
CA GLY A 762 12.61 8.29 29.68
C GLY A 762 12.98 9.66 30.22
N THR A 763 12.28 10.14 31.25
CA THR A 763 12.59 11.41 31.93
C THR A 763 12.86 11.17 33.41
N TYR A 764 13.77 11.94 34.01
CA TYR A 764 14.06 11.87 35.44
C TYR A 764 13.86 13.23 36.11
N ARG A 765 13.81 13.20 37.45
CA ARG A 765 13.72 14.38 38.31
C ARG A 765 14.89 14.40 39.29
N LEU A 766 15.42 15.58 39.62
CA LEU A 766 16.42 15.79 40.67
C LEU A 766 15.95 16.90 41.60
N LEU A 767 15.76 16.58 42.88
CA LEU A 767 15.41 17.53 43.93
C LEU A 767 16.59 17.71 44.88
N THR A 768 17.00 18.95 45.16
CA THR A 768 17.95 19.23 46.24
C THR A 768 17.37 20.22 47.24
N ILE A 769 17.57 19.98 48.54
CA ILE A 769 17.02 20.79 49.62
C ILE A 769 18.15 21.16 50.57
N SER A 770 18.36 22.46 50.81
CA SER A 770 19.22 22.96 51.88
C SER A 770 18.37 23.65 52.95
N VAL A 771 18.61 23.32 54.23
CA VAL A 771 17.90 23.90 55.38
C VAL A 771 18.92 24.64 56.23
N GLU A 772 18.90 25.97 56.16
CA GLU A 772 19.72 26.84 57.01
C GLU A 772 18.81 27.91 57.64
N ASN A 773 18.77 27.97 58.98
CA ASN A 773 18.02 28.99 59.74
C ASN A 773 16.59 29.25 59.23
N VAL A 774 15.78 28.19 59.11
CA VAL A 774 14.32 28.25 58.88
C VAL A 774 13.90 28.59 57.43
N ILE A 775 14.83 28.63 56.47
CA ILE A 775 14.49 28.76 55.04
C ILE A 775 14.93 27.49 54.30
N ALA A 776 13.97 26.75 53.74
CA ALA A 776 14.24 25.64 52.84
C ALA A 776 14.46 26.18 51.43
N ILE A 777 15.68 26.07 50.90
CA ILE A 777 15.97 26.42 49.52
C ILE A 777 16.01 25.14 48.70
N THR A 778 15.19 25.10 47.65
CA THR A 778 14.92 23.92 46.84
C THR A 778 15.40 24.16 45.41
N PHE A 779 16.19 23.25 44.85
CA PHE A 779 16.39 23.14 43.41
C PHE A 779 15.65 21.93 42.88
N ASN A 780 14.85 22.12 41.84
CA ASN A 780 13.99 21.08 41.28
C ASN A 780 14.22 20.96 39.77
N ALA A 781 14.86 19.90 39.32
CA ALA A 781 14.87 19.53 37.91
C ALA A 781 13.74 18.53 37.66
N THR A 782 12.81 18.82 36.76
CA THR A 782 11.65 17.96 36.48
C THR A 782 11.60 17.58 35.00
N ASP A 783 11.23 16.31 34.76
CA ASP A 783 10.94 15.76 33.45
C ASP A 783 12.11 15.88 32.44
N ILE A 784 13.35 15.76 32.95
CA ILE A 784 14.58 15.84 32.15
C ILE A 784 14.79 14.54 31.36
N PRO A 785 14.80 14.53 30.01
CA PRO A 785 14.97 13.30 29.26
C PRO A 785 16.38 12.73 29.34
N THR A 786 16.44 11.41 29.29
CA THR A 786 17.65 10.60 29.30
C THR A 786 17.48 9.42 28.34
N SER A 787 18.58 8.77 27.97
CA SER A 787 18.63 7.54 27.19
C SER A 787 19.68 6.61 27.81
N THR A 788 19.62 5.32 27.47
CA THR A 788 20.59 4.34 27.99
C THR A 788 22.03 4.76 27.68
N GLY A 789 22.82 5.02 28.72
CA GLY A 789 24.22 5.44 28.63
C GLY A 789 24.47 6.96 28.62
N ALA A 790 23.43 7.79 28.49
CA ALA A 790 23.58 9.25 28.55
C ALA A 790 24.01 9.69 29.95
N LYS A 791 24.94 10.66 30.04
CA LYS A 791 25.50 11.13 31.31
C LYS A 791 25.22 12.60 31.53
N HIS A 792 24.67 12.96 32.69
CA HIS A 792 24.49 14.34 33.11
C HIS A 792 25.29 14.59 34.39
N GLN A 793 26.26 15.49 34.35
CA GLN A 793 27.07 15.85 35.50
C GLN A 793 26.53 17.10 36.17
N TYR A 794 26.35 17.03 37.48
CA TYR A 794 25.89 18.13 38.31
C TYR A 794 27.03 18.61 39.21
N THR A 795 27.28 19.91 39.17
CA THR A 795 28.08 20.62 40.17
C THR A 795 27.15 21.46 41.02
N ILE A 796 27.23 21.27 42.32
CA ILE A 796 26.34 21.91 43.29
C ILE A 796 27.20 22.70 44.27
N ASP A 797 27.08 24.02 44.24
CA ASP A 797 27.65 24.92 45.23
C ASP A 797 26.60 25.20 46.31
N TRP A 798 26.61 24.36 47.34
CA TRP A 798 25.66 24.44 48.45
C TRP A 798 25.71 25.77 49.21
N ALA A 799 26.87 26.42 49.27
CA ALA A 799 27.04 27.71 49.96
C ALA A 799 26.41 28.85 49.16
N THR A 800 26.44 28.76 47.84
CA THR A 800 25.78 29.74 46.95
C THR A 800 24.26 29.50 46.89
N ILE A 801 23.81 28.24 46.89
CA ILE A 801 22.39 27.87 46.96
C ILE A 801 21.76 28.30 48.28
N SER A 802 22.44 28.13 49.43
CA SER A 802 21.90 28.54 50.74
C SER A 802 21.69 30.06 50.87
N GLN A 803 22.28 30.85 49.97
CA GLN A 803 22.08 32.30 49.86
C GLN A 803 21.02 32.71 48.82
N GLY A 804 20.30 31.74 48.22
CA GLY A 804 19.25 31.98 47.22
C GLY A 804 19.77 32.48 45.87
N LYS A 805 21.00 32.11 45.49
CA LYS A 805 21.66 32.50 44.23
C LYS A 805 21.93 31.28 43.34
N GLN A 806 22.20 31.52 42.04
CA GLN A 806 22.59 30.47 41.09
C GLN A 806 23.76 29.64 41.63
N GLY A 807 23.52 28.37 41.92
CA GLY A 807 24.56 27.49 42.48
C GLY A 807 24.51 26.05 41.97
N VAL A 808 23.65 25.75 40.98
CA VAL A 808 23.63 24.44 40.31
C VAL A 808 24.03 24.61 38.84
N ILE A 809 25.04 23.85 38.44
CA ILE A 809 25.48 23.75 37.05
C ILE A 809 25.29 22.29 36.59
N ILE A 810 24.64 22.11 35.45
CA ILE A 810 24.42 20.80 34.82
C ILE A 810 25.20 20.75 33.52
N GLN A 811 26.04 19.74 33.34
CA GLN A 811 26.73 19.45 32.10
C GLN A 811 26.19 18.17 31.50
N VAL A 812 25.87 18.15 30.21
CA VAL A 812 25.23 17.01 29.54
C VAL A 812 26.18 16.41 28.52
N ASP A 813 26.35 15.08 28.58
CA ASP A 813 27.02 14.20 27.64
C ASP A 813 25.95 13.29 27.03
N SER A 814 25.37 13.76 25.93
CA SER A 814 24.15 13.21 25.33
C SER A 814 24.37 11.93 24.53
N ASN A 815 25.59 11.68 24.07
CA ASN A 815 25.97 10.49 23.33
C ASN A 815 26.80 9.49 24.16
N GLY A 816 27.16 9.83 25.40
CA GLY A 816 27.87 8.99 26.34
C GLY A 816 29.37 8.82 26.02
N ASP A 817 29.94 9.68 25.18
CA ASP A 817 31.33 9.57 24.71
C ASP A 817 32.36 10.11 25.72
N GLY A 818 31.90 10.70 26.83
CA GLY A 818 32.71 11.28 27.89
C GLY A 818 33.05 12.76 27.69
N ILE A 819 32.56 13.40 26.63
CA ILE A 819 32.73 14.82 26.35
C ILE A 819 31.37 15.53 26.53
N PHE A 820 31.25 16.35 27.58
CA PHE A 820 30.02 17.11 27.83
C PHE A 820 29.80 18.18 26.75
N GLU A 821 28.68 18.12 26.03
CA GLU A 821 28.38 19.02 24.91
C GLU A 821 27.52 20.23 25.30
N ARG A 822 26.84 20.20 26.45
CA ARG A 822 25.98 21.32 26.92
C ARG A 822 26.21 21.65 28.39
N THR A 823 25.94 22.89 28.79
CA THR A 823 25.99 23.34 30.19
C THR A 823 24.81 24.27 30.50
N PHE A 824 24.09 24.00 31.60
CA PHE A 824 22.94 24.77 32.06
C PHE A 824 23.21 25.29 33.47
N ALA A 825 22.91 26.56 33.73
CA ALA A 825 22.96 27.15 35.06
C ALA A 825 21.54 27.53 35.49
N SER A 826 21.15 27.16 36.71
CA SER A 826 19.78 27.34 37.20
C SER A 826 19.75 28.08 38.54
N ASP A 827 18.72 28.89 38.74
CA ASP A 827 18.45 29.64 39.97
C ASP A 827 17.51 28.90 40.94
N SER A 828 16.55 28.09 40.44
CA SER A 828 15.75 27.20 41.33
C SER A 828 14.95 26.07 40.65
N GLU A 829 14.59 26.15 39.37
CA GLU A 829 13.79 25.10 38.70
C GLU A 829 14.22 24.90 37.24
N LEU A 830 14.32 23.65 36.79
CA LEU A 830 14.65 23.29 35.40
C LEU A 830 13.63 22.27 34.87
N SER A 831 12.96 22.56 33.76
CA SER A 831 11.87 21.72 33.22
C SER A 831 12.22 21.02 31.89
N GLN A 832 11.39 20.06 31.47
CA GLN A 832 11.50 19.39 30.16
C GLN A 832 11.57 20.39 29.00
N ASP A 833 10.82 21.48 29.06
CA ASP A 833 10.74 22.48 27.99
C ASP A 833 12.03 23.31 27.85
N GLU A 834 12.80 23.43 28.94
CA GLU A 834 14.14 24.04 28.92
C GLU A 834 15.22 23.05 28.50
N PHE A 835 14.96 21.74 28.64
CA PHE A 835 15.87 20.66 28.29
C PHE A 835 15.69 20.12 26.86
N VAL A 836 14.46 20.17 26.33
CA VAL A 836 14.05 19.70 25.01
C VAL A 836 13.71 20.90 24.14
N LEU A 837 14.57 21.23 23.17
CA LEU A 837 14.10 21.99 22.02
C LEU A 837 13.21 21.05 21.18
N GLY A 838 11.93 20.98 21.56
CA GLY A 838 10.92 20.18 20.86
C GLY A 838 10.88 20.56 19.39
N ALA A 839 10.52 19.61 18.52
CA ALA A 839 10.37 19.89 17.09
C ALA A 839 9.38 21.05 16.92
N ILE A 840 9.88 22.21 16.50
CA ILE A 840 9.06 23.40 16.31
C ILE A 840 8.20 23.14 15.07
N LYS A 841 6.89 23.19 15.28
CA LYS A 841 5.90 23.03 14.22
C LYS A 841 5.70 24.35 13.51
N PHE A 842 6.14 24.44 12.27
CA PHE A 842 5.84 25.55 11.38
C PHE A 842 4.74 25.16 10.38
N TYR A 843 4.01 26.14 9.87
CA TYR A 843 3.01 25.92 8.83
C TYR A 843 3.50 26.55 7.53
N ALA A 844 3.65 25.74 6.49
CA ALA A 844 3.80 26.20 5.13
C ALA A 844 2.40 26.33 4.51
N VAL A 845 2.06 27.51 3.99
CA VAL A 845 0.75 27.76 3.37
C VAL A 845 0.87 27.63 1.86
N TRP A 846 -0.01 26.85 1.26
CA TRP A 846 -0.14 26.66 -0.19
C TRP A 846 -1.62 26.68 -0.57
N GLU A 847 -2.03 27.59 -1.48
CA GLU A 847 -3.43 27.80 -1.90
C GLU A 847 -4.47 27.78 -0.76
N ASP A 848 -4.21 28.56 0.31
CA ASP A 848 -5.02 28.65 1.55
C ASP A 848 -5.07 27.38 2.43
N ALA A 849 -4.36 26.29 2.05
CA ALA A 849 -4.15 25.11 2.88
C ALA A 849 -2.83 25.19 3.67
N SER A 850 -2.84 24.75 4.93
CA SER A 850 -1.68 24.79 5.84
C SER A 850 -1.08 23.39 6.05
N TYR A 851 0.18 23.23 5.69
CA TYR A 851 0.93 21.98 5.82
C TYR A 851 1.94 22.07 6.98
N PRO A 852 1.91 21.14 7.95
CA PRO A 852 2.82 21.18 9.08
C PRO A 852 4.21 20.67 8.71
N VAL A 853 5.23 21.48 8.92
CA VAL A 853 6.65 21.11 8.81
C VAL A 853 7.24 21.12 10.21
N PHE A 854 7.88 20.02 10.60
CA PHE A 854 8.47 19.88 11.94
C PHE A 854 9.98 20.04 11.85
N ILE A 855 10.54 20.95 12.66
CA ILE A 855 11.99 21.19 12.72
C ILE A 855 12.48 20.97 14.15
N SER A 856 13.28 19.92 14.35
CA SER A 856 13.96 19.65 15.62
C SER A 856 15.43 20.01 15.48
N SER A 857 15.93 20.93 16.30
CA SER A 857 17.32 21.34 16.27
C SER A 857 17.80 21.71 17.66
N ASN A 858 19.08 21.48 17.95
CA ASN A 858 19.72 22.00 19.16
C ASN A 858 20.07 23.50 19.06
N SER A 859 19.56 24.20 18.03
CA SER A 859 19.69 25.63 17.80
C SER A 859 18.32 26.31 17.85
N THR A 860 18.30 27.61 18.14
CA THR A 860 17.08 28.40 18.03
C THR A 860 16.66 28.49 16.56
N VAL A 861 15.51 27.91 16.22
CA VAL A 861 14.93 27.98 14.88
C VAL A 861 14.05 29.23 14.77
N SER A 862 14.27 30.06 13.76
CA SER A 862 13.49 31.27 13.53
C SER A 862 13.33 31.56 12.03
N ASN A 863 12.48 32.53 11.67
CA ASN A 863 12.31 33.01 10.29
C ASN A 863 11.98 31.91 9.27
N PHE A 864 11.14 30.95 9.65
CA PHE A 864 10.65 29.93 8.73
C PHE A 864 9.84 30.54 7.59
N THR A 865 10.17 30.18 6.37
CA THR A 865 9.47 30.58 5.15
C THR A 865 9.41 29.42 4.16
N PHE A 866 8.30 29.35 3.43
CA PHE A 866 8.14 28.47 2.28
C PHE A 866 7.98 29.32 1.02
N ASN A 867 8.93 29.20 0.08
CA ASN A 867 8.92 29.89 -1.19
C ASN A 867 8.47 28.93 -2.29
N GLN A 868 7.20 29.06 -2.67
CA GLN A 868 6.56 28.19 -3.64
C GLN A 868 7.22 28.25 -5.04
N PRO A 869 7.46 29.42 -5.67
CA PRO A 869 8.12 29.49 -6.98
C PRO A 869 9.51 28.85 -7.02
N GLN A 870 10.26 28.93 -5.92
CA GLN A 870 11.61 28.39 -5.81
C GLN A 870 11.66 26.96 -5.25
N LYS A 871 10.50 26.37 -4.90
CA LYS A 871 10.36 25.01 -4.33
C LYS A 871 11.25 24.82 -3.11
N GLN A 872 11.25 25.81 -2.23
CA GLN A 872 12.28 25.98 -1.22
C GLN A 872 11.68 26.25 0.16
N ILE A 873 12.18 25.55 1.17
CA ILE A 873 11.98 25.89 2.58
C ILE A 873 13.25 26.60 3.08
N SER A 874 13.09 27.70 3.82
CA SER A 874 14.22 28.36 4.48
C SER A 874 13.91 28.80 5.90
N PHE A 875 14.91 28.75 6.75
CA PHE A 875 14.84 29.15 8.15
C PHE A 875 16.23 29.48 8.69
N ASN A 876 16.28 30.16 9.83
CA ASN A 876 17.51 30.53 10.50
C ASN A 876 17.76 29.63 11.72
N LEU A 877 19.03 29.25 11.92
CA LEU A 877 19.52 28.53 13.08
C LEU A 877 20.50 29.44 13.84
N THR A 878 20.12 29.84 15.05
CA THR A 878 20.94 30.68 15.92
C THR A 878 21.44 29.86 17.10
N GLY A 879 22.73 29.98 17.40
CA GLY A 879 23.36 29.30 18.54
C GLY A 879 24.76 29.84 18.81
N LEU A 880 25.41 29.33 19.84
CA LEU A 880 26.69 29.86 20.31
C LEU A 880 27.81 29.61 19.28
N SER A 881 28.49 30.68 18.84
CA SER A 881 29.54 30.58 17.81
C SER A 881 30.63 29.57 18.19
N GLY A 882 31.06 28.74 17.23
CA GLY A 882 32.05 27.67 17.40
C GLY A 882 31.51 26.31 17.83
N THR A 883 30.22 26.21 18.22
CA THR A 883 29.62 24.94 18.63
C THR A 883 29.08 24.13 17.44
N LYS A 884 28.96 22.81 17.60
CA LYS A 884 28.32 21.93 16.60
C LYS A 884 26.81 21.87 16.81
N GLY A 885 26.06 22.10 15.74
CA GLY A 885 24.62 21.99 15.70
C GLY A 885 24.14 20.80 14.86
N TYR A 886 22.92 20.33 15.13
CA TYR A 886 22.20 19.38 14.30
C TYR A 886 20.80 19.91 13.99
N CYS A 887 20.24 19.46 12.88
CA CYS A 887 18.86 19.75 12.51
C CYS A 887 18.22 18.53 11.87
N ASN A 888 17.01 18.20 12.31
CA ASN A 888 16.13 17.20 11.74
C ASN A 888 14.85 17.90 11.25
N VAL A 889 14.50 17.70 9.97
CA VAL A 889 13.36 18.34 9.31
C VAL A 889 12.43 17.27 8.74
N THR A 890 11.16 17.33 9.11
CA THR A 890 10.10 16.46 8.58
C THR A 890 9.18 17.26 7.66
N ILE A 891 9.08 16.83 6.39
CA ILE A 891 8.34 17.53 5.33
C ILE A 891 7.24 16.61 4.77
N PRO A 892 5.96 17.04 4.75
CA PRO A 892 4.90 16.29 4.09
C PRO A 892 5.15 16.16 2.59
N LYS A 893 5.01 14.95 2.05
CA LYS A 893 5.16 14.68 0.61
C LYS A 893 4.10 15.39 -0.23
N SER A 894 2.95 15.74 0.35
CA SER A 894 1.92 16.57 -0.27
C SER A 894 2.31 18.05 -0.38
N LEU A 895 3.33 18.52 0.36
CA LEU A 895 3.83 19.89 0.28
C LEU A 895 5.03 20.00 -0.67
N LEU A 896 6.08 19.19 -0.47
CA LEU A 896 7.35 19.31 -1.20
C LEU A 896 8.07 17.95 -1.25
N LYS A 897 8.55 17.54 -2.44
CA LYS A 897 9.36 16.32 -2.63
C LYS A 897 10.73 16.63 -3.23
N GLY A 898 11.78 15.92 -2.79
CA GLY A 898 13.14 16.06 -3.32
C GLY A 898 13.71 14.75 -3.84
N GLU A 899 14.01 14.69 -5.13
CA GLU A 899 14.75 13.60 -5.77
C GLU A 899 15.77 14.18 -6.76
N PRO A 900 16.95 14.68 -6.30
CA PRO A 900 17.51 14.66 -4.95
C PRO A 900 17.20 15.93 -4.12
N TRP A 901 17.33 15.82 -2.78
CA TRP A 901 17.31 16.98 -1.89
C TRP A 901 18.65 17.74 -1.94
N THR A 902 18.59 19.08 -1.98
CA THR A 902 19.76 19.94 -1.80
C THR A 902 19.60 20.77 -0.54
N ILE A 903 20.57 20.68 0.39
CA ILE A 903 20.59 21.49 1.62
C ILE A 903 21.83 22.38 1.62
N LEU A 904 21.58 23.69 1.68
CA LEU A 904 22.59 24.72 1.83
C LEU A 904 22.53 25.29 3.25
N VAL A 905 23.66 25.30 3.95
CA VAL A 905 23.83 26.01 5.22
C VAL A 905 24.80 27.16 4.97
N ASN A 906 24.33 28.40 5.10
CA ASN A 906 25.06 29.62 4.70
C ASN A 906 25.61 29.54 3.26
N ASN A 907 24.77 29.11 2.32
CA ASN A 907 25.12 28.94 0.90
C ASN A 907 26.24 27.91 0.60
N MET A 908 26.58 27.05 1.56
CA MET A 908 27.48 25.91 1.33
C MET A 908 26.70 24.59 1.35
N ASN A 909 26.97 23.72 0.38
CA ASN A 909 26.38 22.38 0.33
C ASN A 909 26.77 21.58 1.58
N THR A 910 25.77 20.98 2.22
CA THR A 910 25.94 20.16 3.43
C THR A 910 25.48 18.74 3.15
N SER A 911 26.25 17.76 3.63
CA SER A 911 25.90 16.35 3.53
C SER A 911 24.65 16.05 4.38
N ILE A 912 23.76 15.23 3.84
CA ILE A 912 22.48 14.89 4.48
C ILE A 912 22.38 13.38 4.70
N ILE A 913 21.65 13.00 5.75
CA ILE A 913 21.09 11.68 5.92
C ILE A 913 19.58 11.83 5.71
N GLN A 914 19.01 11.07 4.78
CA GLN A 914 17.60 11.15 4.43
C GLN A 914 16.90 9.80 4.62
N ASP A 915 15.64 9.84 5.02
CA ASP A 915 14.73 8.71 5.11
C ASP A 915 13.32 9.16 4.68
N GLU A 916 12.45 8.25 4.24
CA GLU A 916 11.12 8.59 3.78
C GLU A 916 10.07 7.51 4.08
N ASN A 917 8.82 7.91 4.30
CA ASN A 917 7.68 7.00 4.35
C ASN A 917 6.64 7.36 3.27
N ALA A 918 5.45 6.72 3.30
CA ALA A 918 4.39 6.95 2.32
C ALA A 918 3.88 8.41 2.28
N THR A 919 4.06 9.19 3.35
CA THR A 919 3.43 10.51 3.55
C THR A 919 4.42 11.65 3.83
N HIS A 920 5.64 11.37 4.28
CA HIS A 920 6.63 12.36 4.71
C HIS A 920 8.06 12.01 4.28
N SER A 921 8.91 13.02 4.14
CA SER A 921 10.37 12.92 4.01
C SER A 921 11.05 13.44 5.29
N PHE A 922 12.09 12.76 5.74
CA PHE A 922 12.87 13.06 6.95
C PHE A 922 14.31 13.39 6.58
N LEU A 923 14.78 14.59 6.95
CA LEU A 923 16.09 15.11 6.55
C LEU A 923 16.92 15.47 7.78
N TYR A 924 18.10 14.87 7.92
CA TYR A 924 19.05 15.13 8.99
C TYR A 924 20.37 15.68 8.46
N PHE A 925 20.89 16.74 9.11
CA PHE A 925 22.19 17.31 8.80
C PHE A 925 22.82 18.01 10.02
N THR A 926 24.15 18.18 9.99
CA THR A 926 24.95 18.83 11.05
C THR A 926 25.68 20.06 10.51
N TYR A 927 25.96 21.04 11.37
CA TYR A 927 26.64 22.29 11.01
C TYR A 927 27.47 22.84 12.17
N THR A 928 28.26 23.89 11.92
CA THR A 928 29.03 24.61 12.95
C THR A 928 28.57 26.06 13.04
N HIS A 929 28.29 26.53 14.25
CA HIS A 929 27.77 27.87 14.50
C HIS A 929 28.80 28.97 14.19
N GLY A 930 28.41 29.97 13.38
CA GLY A 930 29.14 31.23 13.24
C GLY A 930 28.49 32.38 14.03
N SER A 931 27.16 32.39 14.08
CA SER A 931 26.28 33.16 14.99
C SER A 931 24.83 32.78 14.65
N THR A 932 24.28 33.35 13.57
CA THR A 932 23.05 32.92 12.90
C THR A 932 23.39 32.34 11.54
N LEU A 933 22.91 31.13 11.25
CA LEU A 933 23.09 30.44 9.98
C LEU A 933 21.75 30.41 9.23
N GLN A 934 21.75 30.66 7.92
CA GLN A 934 20.59 30.45 7.07
C GLN A 934 20.63 29.03 6.50
N VAL A 935 19.53 28.30 6.68
CA VAL A 935 19.31 26.99 6.06
C VAL A 935 18.35 27.15 4.89
N ILE A 936 18.71 26.53 3.77
CA ILE A 936 17.89 26.44 2.57
C ILE A 936 17.78 24.97 2.18
N ILE A 937 16.54 24.46 2.13
CA ILE A 937 16.22 23.12 1.66
C ILE A 937 15.48 23.26 0.34
N GLN A 938 16.08 22.78 -0.74
CA GLN A 938 15.50 22.78 -2.08
C GLN A 938 14.97 21.40 -2.44
N GLY A 939 13.67 21.36 -2.78
CA GLY A 939 13.00 20.22 -3.37
C GLY A 939 12.86 20.35 -4.89
N THR A 940 12.34 19.31 -5.51
CA THR A 940 12.19 19.18 -6.97
C THR A 940 10.77 19.53 -7.47
N TRP A 941 9.72 19.31 -6.66
CA TRP A 941 8.31 19.58 -7.03
C TRP A 941 7.46 19.98 -5.80
N VAL A 942 6.45 20.84 -5.98
CA VAL A 942 5.39 21.20 -5.01
C VAL A 942 4.07 20.59 -5.54
N ILE A 943 3.31 19.88 -4.71
CA ILE A 943 2.15 19.07 -5.17
C ILE A 943 0.83 19.79 -4.87
N PRO A 944 -0.10 19.92 -5.85
CA PRO A 944 -1.45 20.41 -5.57
C PRO A 944 -2.41 19.37 -4.99
N GLU A 945 -3.18 19.72 -3.95
CA GLU A 945 -4.35 18.96 -3.47
C GLU A 945 -5.67 19.67 -3.81
N PHE A 946 -6.55 19.05 -4.59
CA PHE A 946 -7.94 19.51 -4.79
C PHE A 946 -8.81 19.12 -3.57
N ALA A 947 -9.43 20.11 -2.91
CA ALA A 947 -10.25 19.89 -1.71
C ALA A 947 -11.59 19.18 -2.00
N SER A 948 -11.80 18.03 -1.35
CA SER A 948 -12.95 17.13 -1.44
C SER A 948 -14.27 17.64 -0.80
N ILE A 949 -14.38 18.94 -0.50
CA ILE A 949 -15.51 19.53 0.25
C ILE A 949 -16.68 20.03 -0.62
N MET A 950 -16.51 20.18 -1.94
CA MET A 950 -17.60 20.66 -2.82
C MET A 950 -18.67 19.60 -3.16
N ILE A 951 -18.40 18.31 -2.94
CA ILE A 951 -19.22 17.23 -3.51
C ILE A 951 -20.42 16.86 -2.61
N LEU A 952 -20.28 16.95 -1.29
CA LEU A 952 -21.32 16.50 -0.35
C LEU A 952 -22.57 17.41 -0.31
N PRO A 953 -22.46 18.76 -0.29
CA PRO A 953 -23.63 19.63 -0.23
C PRO A 953 -24.49 19.58 -1.51
N LEU A 954 -23.85 19.37 -2.67
CA LEU A 954 -24.51 19.32 -3.97
C LEU A 954 -25.33 18.03 -4.17
N LEU A 955 -24.84 16.91 -3.63
CA LEU A 955 -25.54 15.62 -3.61
C LEU A 955 -26.76 15.62 -2.67
N MET A 956 -26.70 16.35 -1.55
CA MET A 956 -27.85 16.52 -0.66
C MET A 956 -28.93 17.44 -1.25
N LEU A 957 -28.54 18.48 -1.99
CA LEU A 957 -29.50 19.40 -2.62
C LEU A 957 -30.23 18.74 -3.81
N THR A 958 -29.52 17.94 -4.60
CA THR A 958 -30.09 17.22 -5.75
C THR A 958 -31.05 16.11 -5.32
N THR A 959 -30.74 15.37 -4.26
CA THR A 959 -31.65 14.33 -3.72
C THR A 959 -32.93 14.94 -3.12
N LEU A 960 -32.84 16.09 -2.43
CA LEU A 960 -34.02 16.79 -1.91
C LEU A 960 -34.92 17.32 -3.04
N ILE A 961 -34.35 17.92 -4.10
CA ILE A 961 -35.09 18.41 -5.27
C ILE A 961 -35.75 17.25 -6.04
N THR A 962 -35.03 16.15 -6.22
CA THR A 962 -35.53 14.97 -6.93
C THR A 962 -36.69 14.32 -6.16
N THR A 963 -36.62 14.28 -4.83
CA THR A 963 -37.70 13.74 -3.98
C THR A 963 -38.97 14.59 -4.03
N ILE A 964 -38.82 15.93 -4.06
CA ILE A 964 -39.95 16.86 -4.19
C ILE A 964 -40.60 16.77 -5.58
N LEU A 965 -39.81 16.63 -6.64
CA LEU A 965 -40.31 16.52 -8.02
C LEU A 965 -40.99 15.16 -8.28
N LEU A 966 -40.47 14.06 -7.72
CA LEU A 966 -41.07 12.72 -7.83
C LEU A 966 -42.41 12.62 -7.08
N LYS A 967 -42.59 13.34 -5.97
CA LYS A 967 -43.89 13.40 -5.25
C LYS A 967 -44.95 14.21 -6.00
N ARG A 968 -44.56 15.16 -6.86
CA ARG A 968 -45.48 16.04 -7.59
C ARG A 968 -46.05 15.41 -8.88
N LYS A 969 -45.28 14.54 -9.57
CA LYS A 969 -45.72 13.91 -10.83
C LYS A 969 -46.65 12.70 -10.69
N ARG A 970 -46.85 12.15 -9.49
CA ARG A 970 -47.74 10.98 -9.27
C ARG A 970 -49.23 11.32 -9.15
N LYS A 971 -49.63 12.60 -9.30
CA LYS A 971 -51.01 13.04 -9.02
C LYS A 971 -51.81 13.62 -10.20
N GLU A 972 -51.25 13.72 -11.41
CA GLU A 972 -52.00 14.29 -12.55
C GLU A 972 -51.87 13.45 -13.83
N ARG A 973 -52.77 12.45 -13.93
CA ARG A 973 -53.39 12.02 -15.19
C ARG A 973 -54.91 12.05 -14.98
N PRO A 974 -55.66 12.83 -15.76
CA PRO A 974 -57.00 12.43 -16.18
C PRO A 974 -57.10 12.31 -17.70
N HIS A 975 -58.16 11.61 -18.11
CA HIS A 975 -58.44 10.97 -19.39
C HIS A 975 -58.54 11.88 -20.62
N LEU A 976 -58.21 11.26 -21.78
CA LEU A 976 -58.59 11.55 -23.18
C LEU A 976 -60.06 12.04 -23.34
N PRO A 977 -60.39 12.82 -24.38
CA PRO A 977 -60.21 12.47 -25.81
C PRO A 977 -59.08 13.19 -26.54
#